data_AF-W5J3R6-F1
#
_entry.id   AF-W5J3R6-F1
#
_cell.length_a   1.000
_cell.length_b   1.000
_cell.length_c   1.000
_cell.angle_alpha   90.00
_cell.angle_beta   90.00
_cell.angle_gamma   90.00
#
_symmetry.space_group_name_H-M   'P 1'
#
loop_
_entity.id
_entity.type
_entity.pdbx_description
1 polymer ?
#
loop_
_entity_poly.entity_id
_entity_poly.type
_entity_poly.pdbx_seq_one_letter_code
_entity_poly.pdbx_strand_id
1 'polypeptide(L)'
;MTNIDSDPLFTSLCNEKTLQSQNEGFFNVFYESVADNFKGVNTNWLKDVYHRVPSDAGKLRLVYDDPVVAYEVQGTLEHVKPVFRGKDAKFSWQRREQALKLLAENKTQMALMMACQAVMRAPAQGVDKFIDKGLTLALALWTRAEVFIRMLDGKRALQDLQLAAKCGLPVKQNADYYSRVAKCYALCGEDARAEVSAKLFHSLAGHNDYALGRLKEDLEDLRVLKRETPSNEEEKVLPTFTGDAANSELSGASSKIKLVGSKDDSRGRYIAAAEDIAPGEPILAEPAIAACLYPKFFGSHCNACFNRLVAAVACPDCCGVAFCSVACRDRACASYHRFECQYLDLMIGSGMSILCHLALRIVLDAGTPQAAIEKGNALLEHLCAHSQLREAEDHFKRTLMTTFLLSILQKAEFFGRRTTESPEPNDLELQVGTIILGLLQTLQFNAHEIYETRITGEHRVDSAKVQYLGVGIYRTASMFNHECYPGVSRTFLGTSIIFHTSRPIRSGAVVPENYGPHFLRQPKPMRQRNLRSRYWFKCECRTCAEDWPLLERLTDEPRLLCPTDGCENVLAFPTKPSKRSIKCSKCKKQVNLEPSMKMVDASEELYASAAEMITNERIDEAVELLTNGLKMFAQVAVPPHKPTHIAEESLRVCFADKATTNRY
;
A
#
# COMPACT_ATOMS: atom_id res chain seq x y z
N MET A 1 -34.68 7.83 5.91
CA MET A 1 -33.39 8.30 6.48
C MET A 1 -33.39 9.83 6.67
N THR A 2 -34.44 10.41 7.25
CA THR A 2 -34.68 11.87 7.31
C THR A 2 -34.05 12.59 8.51
N ASN A 3 -32.97 12.06 9.12
CA ASN A 3 -32.32 12.75 10.25
C ASN A 3 -30.85 12.35 10.47
N ILE A 4 -30.10 12.14 9.37
CA ILE A 4 -28.65 12.31 9.46
C ILE A 4 -28.43 13.81 9.35
N ASP A 5 -28.03 14.45 10.45
CA ASP A 5 -27.47 15.80 10.45
C ASP A 5 -26.23 15.76 9.53
N SER A 6 -26.48 16.04 8.24
CA SER A 6 -25.57 15.87 7.13
C SER A 6 -24.82 17.17 6.92
N ASP A 7 -23.55 17.07 6.54
CA ASP A 7 -22.79 18.20 6.02
C ASP A 7 -22.63 18.01 4.50
N PRO A 8 -23.55 18.56 3.68
CA PRO A 8 -23.54 18.31 2.24
C PRO A 8 -22.31 18.91 1.58
N LEU A 9 -21.81 20.05 2.10
CA LEU A 9 -20.60 20.69 1.59
C LEU A 9 -19.39 19.81 1.79
N PHE A 10 -19.17 19.30 3.01
CA PHE A 10 -18.03 18.43 3.29
C PHE A 10 -18.14 17.09 2.56
N THR A 11 -19.35 16.56 2.40
CA THR A 11 -19.62 15.36 1.58
C THR A 11 -19.22 15.59 0.12
N SER A 12 -19.63 16.71 -0.48
CA SER A 12 -19.26 17.09 -1.84
C SER A 12 -17.74 17.21 -2.00
N LEU A 13 -17.06 17.90 -1.07
CA LEU A 13 -15.60 18.04 -1.07
C LEU A 13 -14.88 16.69 -0.94
N CYS A 14 -15.40 15.77 -0.13
CA CYS A 14 -14.87 14.41 -0.04
C CYS A 14 -15.03 13.67 -1.37
N ASN A 15 -16.23 13.71 -1.97
CA ASN A 15 -16.51 13.06 -3.25
C ASN A 15 -15.58 13.57 -4.35
N GLU A 16 -15.40 14.88 -4.47
CA GLU A 16 -14.49 15.47 -5.46
C GLU A 16 -13.04 15.00 -5.29
N LYS A 17 -12.52 14.98 -4.06
CA LYS A 17 -11.15 14.48 -3.77
C LYS A 17 -10.94 13.00 -4.12
N THR A 18 -12.01 12.20 -4.11
CA THR A 18 -11.92 10.80 -4.56
C THR A 18 -11.90 10.63 -6.07
N LEU A 19 -12.23 11.69 -6.82
CA LEU A 19 -12.26 11.67 -8.27
C LEU A 19 -11.08 12.43 -8.88
N GLN A 20 -10.67 13.55 -8.28
CA GLN A 20 -9.65 14.44 -8.82
C GLN A 20 -9.03 15.39 -7.77
N SER A 21 -7.92 16.00 -8.15
CA SER A 21 -7.33 17.17 -7.52
C SER A 21 -8.17 18.40 -7.83
N GLN A 22 -8.35 19.27 -6.84
CA GLN A 22 -9.02 20.56 -7.01
C GLN A 22 -8.06 21.67 -7.49
N ASN A 23 -6.75 21.42 -7.46
CA ASN A 23 -5.74 22.46 -7.66
C ASN A 23 -4.90 22.28 -8.94
N GLU A 24 -4.99 21.12 -9.58
CA GLU A 24 -4.09 20.72 -10.67
C GLU A 24 -4.85 19.91 -11.72
N GLY A 25 -4.46 20.04 -12.99
CA GLY A 25 -4.90 19.21 -14.10
C GLY A 25 -6.09 19.71 -14.89
N PHE A 26 -6.34 19.07 -16.04
CA PHE A 26 -7.34 19.54 -17.02
C PHE A 26 -8.75 18.96 -16.82
N PHE A 27 -8.96 17.97 -15.94
CA PHE A 27 -10.27 17.30 -15.84
C PHE A 27 -11.40 18.23 -15.40
N ASN A 28 -11.11 19.20 -14.52
CA ASN A 28 -12.09 20.22 -14.14
C ASN A 28 -12.54 21.05 -15.34
N VAL A 29 -11.59 21.51 -16.15
CA VAL A 29 -11.87 22.27 -17.38
C VAL A 29 -12.68 21.43 -18.35
N PHE A 30 -12.37 20.13 -18.46
CA PHE A 30 -13.17 19.21 -19.28
C PHE A 30 -14.61 19.11 -18.78
N TYR A 31 -14.82 18.91 -17.47
CA TYR A 31 -16.17 18.90 -16.90
C TYR A 31 -16.92 20.22 -17.11
N GLU A 32 -16.27 21.35 -16.85
CA GLU A 32 -16.86 22.68 -17.01
C GLU A 32 -17.29 22.95 -18.45
N SER A 33 -16.45 22.60 -19.44
CA SER A 33 -16.78 22.76 -20.86
C SER A 33 -18.04 21.97 -21.26
N VAL A 34 -18.15 20.72 -20.82
CA VAL A 34 -19.34 19.89 -21.04
C VAL A 34 -20.55 20.46 -20.29
N ALA A 35 -20.33 20.96 -19.06
CA ALA A 35 -21.38 21.51 -18.22
C ALA A 35 -21.96 22.81 -18.77
N ASP A 36 -21.15 23.66 -19.37
CA ASP A 36 -21.60 24.92 -19.97
C ASP A 36 -22.53 24.68 -21.16
N ASN A 37 -22.27 23.63 -21.96
CA ASN A 37 -23.15 23.24 -23.06
C ASN A 37 -24.55 22.84 -22.56
N PHE A 38 -24.64 21.89 -21.62
CA PHE A 38 -25.97 21.53 -21.13
C PHE A 38 -26.62 22.63 -20.30
N LYS A 39 -25.87 23.46 -19.55
CA LYS A 39 -26.47 24.62 -18.85
C LYS A 39 -27.03 25.66 -19.82
N GLY A 40 -26.39 25.84 -20.98
CA GLY A 40 -26.87 26.73 -22.03
C GLY A 40 -28.13 26.23 -22.75
N VAL A 41 -28.32 24.92 -22.84
CA VAL A 41 -29.47 24.29 -23.54
C VAL A 41 -30.60 23.90 -22.58
N ASN A 42 -30.28 23.19 -21.50
CA ASN A 42 -31.17 22.75 -20.43
C ASN A 42 -30.44 22.74 -19.09
N THR A 43 -30.64 23.79 -18.28
CA THR A 43 -30.04 23.94 -16.94
C THR A 43 -30.31 22.76 -15.99
N ASN A 44 -31.36 21.97 -16.25
CA ASN A 44 -31.73 20.78 -15.48
C ASN A 44 -31.43 19.46 -16.21
N TRP A 45 -30.60 19.44 -17.27
CA TRP A 45 -30.29 18.24 -18.06
C TRP A 45 -29.84 17.05 -17.20
N LEU A 46 -29.02 17.31 -16.17
CA LEU A 46 -28.59 16.28 -15.22
C LEU A 46 -29.77 15.57 -14.52
N LYS A 47 -30.83 16.31 -14.19
CA LYS A 47 -32.03 15.81 -13.52
C LYS A 47 -33.04 15.24 -14.52
N ASP A 48 -33.27 15.94 -15.62
CA ASP A 48 -34.36 15.65 -16.55
C ASP A 48 -34.01 14.60 -17.60
N VAL A 49 -32.72 14.42 -17.89
CA VAL A 49 -32.24 13.47 -18.90
C VAL A 49 -31.33 12.44 -18.24
N TYR A 50 -30.17 12.87 -17.73
CA TYR A 50 -29.12 11.97 -17.27
C TYR A 50 -29.55 11.07 -16.11
N HIS A 51 -30.14 11.64 -15.06
CA HIS A 51 -30.57 10.89 -13.88
C HIS A 51 -31.73 9.92 -14.18
N ARG A 52 -32.51 10.16 -15.24
CA ARG A 52 -33.62 9.27 -15.63
C ARG A 52 -33.15 7.99 -16.31
N VAL A 53 -31.90 7.93 -16.75
CA VAL A 53 -31.33 6.72 -17.35
C VAL A 53 -31.04 5.70 -16.23
N PRO A 54 -31.61 4.48 -16.29
CA PRO A 54 -31.67 3.58 -15.13
C PRO A 54 -30.39 2.78 -14.87
N SER A 55 -29.45 2.74 -15.82
CA SER A 55 -28.24 1.91 -15.71
C SER A 55 -26.98 2.70 -16.02
N ASP A 56 -25.87 2.28 -15.42
CA ASP A 56 -24.54 2.86 -15.67
C ASP A 56 -24.11 2.70 -17.13
N ALA A 57 -24.39 1.55 -17.75
CA ALA A 57 -24.16 1.34 -19.17
C ALA A 57 -24.96 2.32 -20.05
N GLY A 58 -26.24 2.54 -19.71
CA GLY A 58 -27.08 3.52 -20.40
C GLY A 58 -26.58 4.95 -20.22
N LYS A 59 -26.18 5.33 -19.00
CA LYS A 59 -25.64 6.66 -18.71
C LYS A 59 -24.32 6.92 -19.43
N LEU A 60 -23.45 5.91 -19.48
CA LEU A 60 -22.19 5.99 -20.21
C LEU A 60 -22.43 6.13 -21.71
N ARG A 61 -23.36 5.36 -22.27
CA ARG A 61 -23.76 5.48 -23.68
C ARG A 61 -24.37 6.86 -24.00
N LEU A 62 -25.25 7.37 -23.13
CA LEU A 62 -25.88 8.69 -23.29
C LEU A 62 -24.85 9.81 -23.50
N VAL A 63 -23.70 9.74 -22.82
CA VAL A 63 -22.64 10.75 -22.94
C VAL A 63 -21.99 10.80 -24.34
N TYR A 64 -22.04 9.70 -25.09
CA TYR A 64 -21.56 9.65 -26.48
C TYR A 64 -22.66 9.94 -27.51
N ASP A 65 -23.94 9.78 -27.15
CA ASP A 65 -25.06 9.84 -28.09
C ASP A 65 -25.87 11.15 -28.00
N ASP A 66 -25.98 11.76 -26.81
CA ASP A 66 -26.80 12.96 -26.60
C ASP A 66 -26.08 14.19 -27.19
N PRO A 67 -26.65 14.87 -28.20
CA PRO A 67 -25.98 15.97 -28.89
C PRO A 67 -25.69 17.17 -27.98
N VAL A 68 -26.34 17.28 -26.82
CA VAL A 68 -26.06 18.34 -25.85
C VAL A 68 -24.66 18.22 -25.25
N VAL A 69 -24.14 17.00 -25.11
CA VAL A 69 -22.83 16.75 -24.46
C VAL A 69 -21.83 16.02 -25.37
N ALA A 70 -22.32 15.22 -26.31
CA ALA A 70 -21.50 14.31 -27.11
C ALA A 70 -20.42 15.03 -27.91
N TYR A 71 -20.75 16.15 -28.55
CA TYR A 71 -19.79 16.90 -29.38
C TYR A 71 -18.54 17.32 -28.58
N GLU A 72 -18.74 17.91 -27.40
CA GLU A 72 -17.66 18.38 -26.55
C GLU A 72 -16.85 17.23 -25.95
N VAL A 73 -17.55 16.16 -25.55
CA VAL A 73 -16.91 14.95 -25.03
C VAL A 73 -16.03 14.31 -26.10
N GLN A 74 -16.58 14.02 -27.27
CA GLN A 74 -15.85 13.38 -28.35
C GLN A 74 -14.68 14.24 -28.82
N GLY A 75 -14.91 15.54 -29.06
CA GLY A 75 -13.86 16.48 -29.46
C GLY A 75 -12.72 16.58 -28.44
N THR A 76 -13.02 16.55 -27.14
CA THR A 76 -11.97 16.50 -26.11
C THR A 76 -11.19 15.18 -26.15
N LEU A 77 -11.89 14.05 -26.24
CA LEU A 77 -11.29 12.71 -26.17
C LEU A 77 -10.41 12.37 -27.39
N GLU A 78 -10.64 12.98 -28.56
CA GLU A 78 -9.77 12.84 -29.74
C GLU A 78 -8.33 13.28 -29.49
N HIS A 79 -8.09 14.15 -28.52
CA HIS A 79 -6.78 14.67 -28.17
C HIS A 79 -5.97 13.76 -27.23
N VAL A 80 -6.57 12.66 -26.75
CA VAL A 80 -5.88 11.68 -25.89
C VAL A 80 -4.77 11.00 -26.70
N LYS A 81 -3.52 11.19 -26.26
CA LYS A 81 -2.32 10.66 -26.90
C LYS A 81 -1.25 10.28 -25.86
N PRO A 82 -0.29 9.40 -26.21
CA PRO A 82 0.85 9.10 -25.37
C PRO A 82 1.59 10.37 -24.88
N VAL A 83 1.86 10.44 -23.58
CA VAL A 83 2.72 11.45 -22.95
C VAL A 83 3.63 10.70 -21.99
N PHE A 84 4.90 10.56 -22.37
CA PHE A 84 5.90 9.89 -21.54
C PHE A 84 7.31 10.32 -21.89
N ARG A 85 8.20 10.12 -20.92
CA ARG A 85 9.64 10.30 -21.10
C ARG A 85 10.31 8.99 -21.52
N GLY A 86 10.78 8.93 -22.76
CA GLY A 86 11.53 7.79 -23.30
C GLY A 86 12.99 7.72 -22.83
N LYS A 87 13.69 6.66 -23.24
CA LYS A 87 15.12 6.43 -22.97
C LYS A 87 16.03 7.42 -23.68
N ASP A 88 17.23 7.61 -23.16
CA ASP A 88 18.21 8.59 -23.63
C ASP A 88 19.63 8.11 -23.34
N ALA A 89 20.33 7.68 -24.39
CA ALA A 89 21.67 7.12 -24.26
C ALA A 89 22.69 8.15 -23.78
N LYS A 90 22.61 9.39 -24.26
CA LYS A 90 23.52 10.48 -23.89
C LYS A 90 23.38 10.83 -22.42
N PHE A 91 22.15 10.97 -21.94
CA PHE A 91 21.91 11.23 -20.52
C PHE A 91 22.40 10.08 -19.65
N SER A 92 22.15 8.82 -20.06
CA SER A 92 22.65 7.65 -19.33
C SER A 92 24.17 7.68 -19.22
N TRP A 93 24.89 7.87 -20.34
CA TRP A 93 26.34 7.99 -20.38
C TRP A 93 26.86 9.08 -19.43
N GLN A 94 26.27 10.28 -19.46
CA GLN A 94 26.65 11.39 -18.56
C GLN A 94 26.52 11.01 -17.07
N ARG A 95 25.45 10.29 -16.70
CA ARG A 95 25.25 9.83 -15.32
C ARG A 95 26.23 8.74 -14.91
N ARG A 96 26.68 7.88 -15.84
CA ARG A 96 27.74 6.89 -15.56
C ARG A 96 29.06 7.59 -15.24
N GLU A 97 29.47 8.57 -16.05
CA GLU A 97 30.68 9.35 -15.81
C GLU A 97 30.63 10.07 -14.46
N GLN A 98 29.47 10.66 -14.13
CA GLN A 98 29.27 11.30 -12.82
C GLN A 98 29.34 10.29 -11.67
N ALA A 99 28.77 9.09 -11.83
CA ALA A 99 28.85 8.02 -10.83
C ALA A 99 30.30 7.58 -10.58
N LEU A 100 31.08 7.38 -11.64
CA LEU A 100 32.50 7.01 -11.54
C LEU A 100 33.34 8.09 -10.85
N LYS A 101 33.11 9.37 -11.19
CA LYS A 101 33.76 10.50 -10.50
C LYS A 101 33.45 10.50 -9.00
N LEU A 102 32.18 10.37 -8.62
CA LEU A 102 31.77 10.32 -7.22
C LEU A 102 32.34 9.10 -6.49
N LEU A 103 32.46 7.96 -7.17
CA LEU A 103 33.05 6.75 -6.61
C LEU A 103 34.55 6.95 -6.31
N ALA A 104 35.30 7.61 -7.20
CA ALA A 104 36.69 7.98 -6.97
C ALA A 104 36.87 8.95 -5.78
N GLU A 105 35.86 9.78 -5.50
CA GLU A 105 35.80 10.66 -4.32
C GLU A 105 35.29 9.96 -3.05
N ASN A 106 35.08 8.64 -3.07
CA ASN A 106 34.47 7.83 -1.98
C ASN A 106 33.06 8.29 -1.56
N LYS A 107 32.30 8.97 -2.45
CA LYS A 107 30.92 9.41 -2.22
C LYS A 107 29.91 8.35 -2.69
N THR A 108 29.97 7.16 -2.09
CA THR A 108 29.32 5.96 -2.63
C THR A 108 27.79 6.04 -2.74
N GLN A 109 27.11 6.66 -1.77
CA GLN A 109 25.64 6.84 -1.84
C GLN A 109 25.21 7.74 -3.00
N MET A 110 25.95 8.85 -3.22
CA MET A 110 25.69 9.73 -4.36
C MET A 110 26.03 9.04 -5.69
N ALA A 111 27.12 8.26 -5.72
CA ALA A 111 27.48 7.45 -6.89
C ALA A 111 26.38 6.44 -7.24
N LEU A 112 25.79 5.77 -6.24
CA LEU A 112 24.69 4.83 -6.45
C LEU A 112 23.47 5.54 -7.05
N MET A 113 23.11 6.73 -6.56
CA MET A 113 21.99 7.50 -7.10
C MET A 113 22.21 7.84 -8.59
N MET A 114 23.42 8.27 -8.96
CA MET A 114 23.76 8.55 -10.37
C MET A 114 23.77 7.28 -11.22
N ALA A 115 24.32 6.17 -10.71
CA ALA A 115 24.33 4.89 -11.42
C ALA A 115 22.91 4.33 -11.63
N CYS A 116 22.01 4.46 -10.66
CA CYS A 116 20.59 4.12 -10.82
C CYS A 116 19.91 4.99 -11.86
N GLN A 117 20.17 6.30 -11.90
CA GLN A 117 19.65 7.18 -12.96
C GLN A 117 20.17 6.78 -14.35
N ALA A 118 21.43 6.36 -14.46
CA ALA A 118 21.98 5.84 -15.71
C ALA A 118 21.20 4.61 -16.18
N VAL A 119 21.00 3.62 -15.31
CA VAL A 119 20.21 2.41 -15.62
C VAL A 119 18.77 2.75 -16.01
N MET A 120 18.11 3.68 -15.31
CA MET A 120 16.73 4.08 -15.61
C MET A 120 16.58 4.77 -16.97
N ARG A 121 17.61 5.45 -17.45
CA ARG A 121 17.59 6.23 -18.70
C ARG A 121 18.20 5.49 -19.88
N ALA A 122 18.96 4.43 -19.63
CA ALA A 122 19.63 3.67 -20.67
C ALA A 122 18.63 2.99 -21.62
N PRO A 123 18.78 3.15 -22.95
CA PRO A 123 18.01 2.37 -23.90
C PRO A 123 18.50 0.93 -24.00
N ALA A 124 17.64 0.06 -24.53
CA ALA A 124 17.96 -1.33 -24.80
C ALA A 124 19.08 -1.49 -25.84
N GLN A 125 19.60 -2.71 -25.97
CA GLN A 125 20.70 -3.02 -26.87
C GLN A 125 20.38 -2.60 -28.32
N GLY A 126 21.31 -1.87 -28.95
CA GLY A 126 21.26 -1.52 -30.37
C GLY A 126 20.29 -0.39 -30.74
N VAL A 127 19.56 0.19 -29.79
CA VAL A 127 18.64 1.32 -30.02
C VAL A 127 19.40 2.58 -30.45
N ASP A 128 20.48 2.93 -29.76
CA ASP A 128 21.39 4.00 -30.16
C ASP A 128 22.77 3.41 -30.45
N LYS A 129 23.12 3.28 -31.73
CA LYS A 129 24.39 2.69 -32.16
C LYS A 129 25.58 3.67 -32.10
N PHE A 130 25.31 4.97 -31.97
CA PHE A 130 26.35 6.00 -31.97
C PHE A 130 26.99 6.15 -30.59
N ILE A 131 26.18 6.01 -29.53
CA ILE A 131 26.64 6.04 -28.15
C ILE A 131 26.90 4.61 -27.66
N ASP A 132 28.05 4.38 -27.03
CA ASP A 132 28.43 3.09 -26.44
C ASP A 132 28.33 1.88 -27.41
N LYS A 133 28.34 2.13 -28.73
CA LYS A 133 28.11 1.11 -29.77
C LYS A 133 26.81 0.32 -29.55
N GLY A 134 25.77 0.93 -28.97
CA GLY A 134 24.51 0.25 -28.66
C GLY A 134 24.49 -0.56 -27.37
N LEU A 135 25.49 -0.43 -26.49
CA LEU A 135 25.59 -1.18 -25.23
C LEU A 135 25.29 -0.34 -23.97
N THR A 136 24.59 0.79 -24.10
CA THR A 136 24.40 1.75 -23.00
C THR A 136 23.81 1.13 -21.72
N LEU A 137 22.78 0.28 -21.82
CA LEU A 137 22.22 -0.38 -20.63
C LEU A 137 23.20 -1.37 -20.00
N ALA A 138 23.90 -2.16 -20.80
CA ALA A 138 24.90 -3.09 -20.32
C ALA A 138 26.02 -2.36 -19.55
N LEU A 139 26.48 -1.23 -20.09
CA LEU A 139 27.51 -0.43 -19.43
C LEU A 139 27.00 0.34 -18.21
N ALA A 140 25.71 0.72 -18.16
CA ALA A 140 25.10 1.31 -16.97
C ALA A 140 25.02 0.32 -15.80
N LEU A 141 24.60 -0.92 -16.08
CA LEU A 141 24.59 -2.01 -15.11
C LEU A 141 26.01 -2.35 -14.66
N TRP A 142 26.96 -2.40 -15.60
CA TRP A 142 28.38 -2.57 -15.30
C TRP A 142 28.93 -1.50 -14.34
N THR A 143 28.63 -0.23 -14.59
CA THR A 143 29.03 0.87 -13.69
C THR A 143 28.38 0.73 -12.32
N ARG A 144 27.09 0.37 -12.24
CA ARG A 144 26.40 0.22 -10.96
C ARG A 144 26.89 -0.99 -10.16
N ALA A 145 27.25 -2.08 -10.83
CA ALA A 145 27.86 -3.25 -10.18
C ALA A 145 29.15 -2.86 -9.44
N GLU A 146 29.98 -1.98 -10.01
CA GLU A 146 31.18 -1.47 -9.35
C GLU A 146 30.84 -0.68 -8.07
N VAL A 147 29.80 0.15 -8.12
CA VAL A 147 29.32 0.88 -6.94
C VAL A 147 28.88 -0.11 -5.86
N PHE A 148 28.13 -1.16 -6.21
CA PHE A 148 27.69 -2.17 -5.24
C PHE A 148 28.84 -2.98 -4.64
N ILE A 149 29.87 -3.34 -5.43
CA ILE A 149 31.09 -3.98 -4.90
C ILE A 149 31.75 -3.07 -3.86
N ARG A 150 31.85 -1.77 -4.14
CA ARG A 150 32.41 -0.78 -3.18
C ARG A 150 31.54 -0.61 -1.93
N MET A 151 30.23 -0.87 -2.03
CA MET A 151 29.29 -0.92 -0.89
C MET A 151 29.26 -2.27 -0.18
N LEU A 152 30.13 -3.22 -0.54
CA LEU A 152 30.15 -4.58 0.01
C LEU A 152 28.84 -5.38 -0.21
N ASP A 153 28.12 -5.05 -1.28
CA ASP A 153 26.88 -5.72 -1.71
C ASP A 153 27.13 -6.60 -2.93
N GLY A 154 27.74 -7.76 -2.69
CA GLY A 154 28.03 -8.75 -3.74
C GLY A 154 26.77 -9.29 -4.43
N LYS A 155 25.63 -9.37 -3.73
CA LYS A 155 24.38 -9.92 -4.27
C LYS A 155 23.81 -9.02 -5.36
N ARG A 156 23.66 -7.72 -5.09
CA ARG A 156 23.15 -6.76 -6.09
C ARG A 156 24.16 -6.52 -7.21
N ALA A 157 25.46 -6.50 -6.90
CA ALA A 157 26.52 -6.41 -7.91
C ALA A 157 26.49 -7.58 -8.90
N LEU A 158 26.38 -8.82 -8.40
CA LEU A 158 26.32 -10.02 -9.24
C LEU A 158 25.09 -10.00 -10.16
N GLN A 159 23.94 -9.58 -9.65
CA GLN A 159 22.71 -9.44 -10.43
C GLN A 159 22.89 -8.43 -11.58
N ASP A 160 23.52 -7.28 -11.32
CA ASP A 160 23.81 -6.29 -12.35
C ASP A 160 24.78 -6.82 -13.42
N LEU A 161 25.82 -7.56 -13.04
CA LEU A 161 26.75 -8.19 -13.99
C LEU A 161 26.05 -9.22 -14.88
N GLN A 162 25.20 -10.07 -14.29
CA GLN A 162 24.41 -11.04 -15.04
C GLN A 162 23.43 -10.37 -16.00
N LEU A 163 22.80 -9.27 -15.59
CA LEU A 163 21.93 -8.48 -16.46
C LEU A 163 22.71 -7.76 -17.56
N ALA A 164 23.91 -7.24 -17.26
CA ALA A 164 24.78 -6.62 -18.26
C ALA A 164 25.15 -7.62 -19.35
N ALA A 165 25.51 -8.85 -18.97
CA ALA A 165 25.76 -9.95 -19.92
C ALA A 165 24.54 -10.24 -20.80
N LYS A 166 23.33 -10.32 -20.21
CA LYS A 166 22.08 -10.49 -20.96
C LYS A 166 21.77 -9.32 -21.91
N CYS A 167 22.25 -8.12 -21.58
CA CYS A 167 22.11 -6.92 -22.42
C CYS A 167 23.21 -6.77 -23.48
N GLY A 168 24.01 -7.83 -23.71
CA GLY A 168 25.00 -7.86 -24.79
C GLY A 168 26.42 -7.47 -24.39
N LEU A 169 26.74 -7.34 -23.08
CA LEU A 169 28.13 -7.16 -22.65
C LEU A 169 28.97 -8.36 -23.11
N PRO A 170 30.11 -8.16 -23.80
CA PRO A 170 30.95 -9.27 -24.22
C PRO A 170 31.65 -9.88 -23.00
N VAL A 171 31.21 -11.06 -22.56
CA VAL A 171 31.76 -11.73 -21.37
C VAL A 171 32.80 -12.81 -21.68
N LYS A 172 32.71 -13.47 -22.84
CA LYS A 172 33.54 -14.65 -23.16
C LYS A 172 35.05 -14.38 -23.16
N GLN A 173 35.45 -13.17 -23.54
CA GLN A 173 36.86 -12.76 -23.66
C GLN A 173 37.20 -11.60 -22.70
N ASN A 174 36.36 -11.38 -21.69
CA ASN A 174 36.48 -10.22 -20.81
C ASN A 174 36.97 -10.66 -19.44
N ALA A 175 38.28 -10.53 -19.22
CA ALA A 175 38.90 -10.84 -17.94
C ALA A 175 38.25 -10.04 -16.80
N ASP A 176 38.06 -8.72 -16.98
CA ASP A 176 37.51 -7.83 -15.95
C ASP A 176 36.12 -8.27 -15.47
N TYR A 177 35.31 -8.86 -16.36
CA TYR A 177 34.00 -9.41 -15.97
C TYR A 177 34.17 -10.50 -14.91
N TYR A 178 35.07 -11.46 -15.15
CA TYR A 178 35.32 -12.54 -14.20
C TYR A 178 36.04 -12.08 -12.92
N SER A 179 36.87 -11.05 -13.00
CA SER A 179 37.44 -10.39 -11.81
C SER A 179 36.34 -9.83 -10.91
N ARG A 180 35.37 -9.09 -11.47
CA ARG A 180 34.24 -8.55 -10.71
C ARG A 180 33.30 -9.63 -10.20
N VAL A 181 33.03 -10.67 -10.99
CA VAL A 181 32.23 -11.83 -10.54
C VAL A 181 32.90 -12.53 -9.36
N ALA A 182 34.23 -12.70 -9.38
CA ALA A 182 34.97 -13.25 -8.24
C ALA A 182 34.80 -12.40 -6.98
N LYS A 183 34.92 -11.08 -7.10
CA LYS A 183 34.68 -10.12 -6.00
C LYS A 183 33.27 -10.24 -5.43
N CYS A 184 32.26 -10.38 -6.30
CA CYS A 184 30.88 -10.56 -5.86
C CYS A 184 30.69 -11.86 -5.07
N TYR A 185 31.24 -12.99 -5.56
CA TYR A 185 31.14 -14.27 -4.85
C TYR A 185 31.88 -14.24 -3.51
N ALA A 186 33.05 -13.59 -3.41
CA ALA A 186 33.75 -13.42 -2.14
C ALA A 186 32.90 -12.62 -1.13
N LEU A 187 32.26 -11.53 -1.57
CA LEU A 187 31.34 -10.74 -0.74
C LEU A 187 30.06 -11.51 -0.32
N CYS A 188 29.68 -12.53 -1.08
CA CYS A 188 28.58 -13.44 -0.76
C CYS A 188 28.99 -14.65 0.10
N GLY A 189 30.29 -14.81 0.41
CA GLY A 189 30.81 -15.99 1.12
C GLY A 189 30.85 -17.27 0.28
N GLU A 190 30.76 -17.18 -1.05
CA GLU A 190 30.77 -18.32 -1.97
C GLU A 190 32.18 -18.60 -2.50
N ASP A 191 33.12 -19.00 -1.63
CA ASP A 191 34.55 -19.08 -1.93
C ASP A 191 34.91 -20.00 -3.11
N ALA A 192 34.22 -21.14 -3.24
CA ALA A 192 34.44 -22.05 -4.36
C ALA A 192 34.13 -21.39 -5.71
N ARG A 193 33.06 -20.60 -5.79
CA ARG A 193 32.69 -19.87 -7.01
C ARG A 193 33.59 -18.66 -7.26
N ALA A 194 34.06 -18.02 -6.20
CA ALA A 194 35.05 -16.95 -6.30
C ALA A 194 36.36 -17.47 -6.92
N GLU A 195 36.88 -18.61 -6.46
CA GLU A 195 38.12 -19.21 -6.98
C GLU A 195 37.97 -19.66 -8.45
N VAL A 196 36.84 -20.28 -8.81
CA VAL A 196 36.56 -20.63 -10.23
C VAL A 196 36.58 -19.38 -11.11
N SER A 197 35.98 -18.28 -10.64
CA SER A 197 35.94 -17.01 -11.38
C SER A 197 37.33 -16.37 -11.47
N ALA A 198 38.14 -16.44 -10.41
CA ALA A 198 39.53 -15.96 -10.41
C ALA A 198 40.43 -16.76 -11.39
N LYS A 199 40.22 -18.08 -11.51
CA LYS A 199 40.91 -18.92 -12.51
C LYS A 199 40.54 -18.53 -13.94
N LEU A 200 39.25 -18.27 -14.20
CA LEU A 200 38.79 -17.78 -15.50
C LEU A 200 39.38 -16.39 -15.82
N PHE A 201 39.43 -15.49 -14.85
CA PHE A 201 40.12 -14.21 -14.97
C PHE A 201 41.58 -14.40 -15.36
N HIS A 202 42.33 -15.24 -14.64
CA HIS A 202 43.75 -15.49 -14.91
C HIS A 202 44.00 -16.04 -16.31
N SER A 203 43.19 -17.02 -16.75
CA SER A 203 43.30 -17.57 -18.10
C SER A 203 43.04 -16.49 -19.17
N LEU A 204 41.99 -15.69 -19.01
CA LEU A 204 41.62 -14.64 -19.97
C LEU A 204 42.56 -13.42 -19.93
N ALA A 205 43.24 -13.19 -18.82
CA ALA A 205 44.27 -12.18 -18.66
C ALA A 205 45.66 -12.63 -19.18
N GLY A 206 45.73 -13.76 -19.91
CA GLY A 206 46.97 -14.26 -20.48
C GLY A 206 47.90 -14.93 -19.47
N HIS A 207 47.34 -15.60 -18.46
CA HIS A 207 48.09 -16.25 -17.39
C HIS A 207 49.01 -15.31 -16.60
N ASN A 208 48.56 -14.08 -16.38
CA ASN A 208 49.29 -13.09 -15.61
C ASN A 208 49.19 -13.37 -14.10
N ASP A 209 50.25 -13.94 -13.52
CA ASP A 209 50.33 -14.28 -12.09
C ASP A 209 50.27 -13.05 -11.18
N TYR A 210 50.87 -11.93 -11.60
CA TYR A 210 50.83 -10.69 -10.83
C TYR A 210 49.39 -10.16 -10.70
N ALA A 211 48.64 -10.14 -11.81
CA ALA A 211 47.25 -9.72 -11.81
C ALA A 211 46.36 -10.66 -10.99
N LEU A 212 46.61 -11.98 -11.04
CA LEU A 212 45.91 -12.95 -10.20
C LEU A 212 46.22 -12.75 -8.71
N GLY A 213 47.48 -12.48 -8.36
CA GLY A 213 47.91 -12.16 -7.00
C GLY A 213 47.16 -10.94 -6.45
N ARG A 214 47.14 -9.84 -7.20
CA ARG A 214 46.39 -8.62 -6.87
C ARG A 214 44.89 -8.88 -6.69
N LEU A 215 44.28 -9.68 -7.56
CA LEU A 215 42.87 -10.05 -7.38
C LEU A 215 42.67 -10.83 -6.09
N LYS A 216 43.53 -11.81 -5.77
CA LYS A 216 43.41 -12.60 -4.54
C LYS A 216 43.55 -11.75 -3.28
N GLU A 217 44.44 -10.76 -3.28
CA GLU A 217 44.53 -9.75 -2.22
C GLU A 217 43.21 -8.96 -2.09
N ASP A 218 42.69 -8.41 -3.19
CA ASP A 218 41.41 -7.69 -3.19
C ASP A 218 40.24 -8.56 -2.64
N LEU A 219 40.20 -9.86 -2.98
CA LEU A 219 39.17 -10.77 -2.49
C LEU A 219 39.24 -10.93 -0.97
N GLU A 220 40.44 -11.02 -0.42
CA GLU A 220 40.62 -11.17 1.03
C GLU A 220 40.26 -9.89 1.77
N ASP A 221 40.67 -8.72 1.26
CA ASP A 221 40.30 -7.42 1.81
C ASP A 221 38.78 -7.25 1.86
N LEU A 222 38.07 -7.63 0.78
CA LEU A 222 36.61 -7.57 0.73
C LEU A 222 35.95 -8.50 1.76
N ARG A 223 36.50 -9.68 2.01
CA ARG A 223 36.00 -10.60 3.05
C ARG A 223 36.17 -10.01 4.44
N VAL A 224 37.34 -9.44 4.72
CA VAL A 224 37.63 -8.79 6.01
C VAL A 224 36.65 -7.63 6.24
N LEU A 225 36.56 -6.70 5.29
CA LEU A 225 35.63 -5.57 5.36
C LEU A 225 34.17 -6.02 5.54
N LYS A 226 33.76 -7.10 4.87
CA LYS A 226 32.40 -7.64 5.00
C LYS A 226 32.12 -8.21 6.38
N ARG A 227 33.08 -8.93 6.99
CA ARG A 227 32.96 -9.46 8.35
C ARG A 227 32.88 -8.35 9.41
N GLU A 228 33.58 -7.25 9.18
CA GLU A 228 33.56 -6.07 10.06
C GLU A 228 32.29 -5.22 9.90
N THR A 229 31.52 -5.43 8.83
CA THR A 229 30.28 -4.69 8.53
C THR A 229 29.05 -5.61 8.73
N PRO A 230 28.47 -5.70 9.94
CA PRO A 230 27.30 -6.54 10.19
C PRO A 230 26.09 -6.09 9.36
N SER A 231 25.43 -7.05 8.69
CA SER A 231 24.18 -6.80 7.97
C SER A 231 22.99 -6.98 8.90
N ASN A 232 22.24 -5.91 9.14
CA ASN A 232 21.02 -5.93 9.97
C ASN A 232 19.73 -6.12 9.14
N GLU A 233 19.81 -6.65 7.90
CA GLU A 233 18.62 -6.92 7.08
C GLU A 233 18.02 -8.28 7.46
N GLU A 234 17.11 -8.29 8.44
CA GLU A 234 16.22 -9.43 8.67
C GLU A 234 15.19 -9.52 7.55
N GLU A 235 15.00 -10.73 7.01
CA GLU A 235 13.97 -10.98 6.01
C GLU A 235 12.60 -10.96 6.67
N LYS A 236 11.76 -10.00 6.24
CA LYS A 236 10.39 -9.86 6.73
C LYS A 236 9.49 -10.83 6.00
N VAL A 237 8.72 -11.63 6.74
CA VAL A 237 7.87 -12.70 6.19
C VAL A 237 6.41 -12.39 6.49
N LEU A 238 5.53 -12.63 5.50
CA LEU A 238 4.09 -12.55 5.70
C LEU A 238 3.61 -13.67 6.64
N PRO A 239 2.67 -13.38 7.55
CA PRO A 239 1.96 -14.44 8.26
C PRO A 239 1.28 -15.39 7.25
N THR A 240 1.32 -16.69 7.52
CA THR A 240 0.68 -17.71 6.68
C THR A 240 -0.30 -18.53 7.49
N PHE A 241 -1.46 -18.80 6.90
CA PHE A 241 -2.51 -19.63 7.48
C PHE A 241 -2.69 -20.85 6.55
N THR A 242 -2.53 -22.06 7.07
CA THR A 242 -2.63 -23.31 6.29
C THR A 242 -3.41 -24.37 7.06
N GLY A 243 -4.00 -25.33 6.36
CA GLY A 243 -4.81 -26.39 6.98
C GLY A 243 -5.95 -25.83 7.83
N ASP A 244 -6.13 -26.37 9.03
CA ASP A 244 -7.19 -25.98 9.97
C ASP A 244 -7.07 -24.53 10.49
N ALA A 245 -5.91 -23.89 10.32
CA ALA A 245 -5.70 -22.48 10.70
C ALA A 245 -6.19 -21.50 9.62
N ALA A 246 -6.45 -21.96 8.38
CA ALA A 246 -6.93 -21.13 7.29
C ALA A 246 -8.46 -21.06 7.26
N ASN A 247 -9.00 -19.88 7.01
CA ASN A 247 -10.43 -19.74 6.74
C ASN A 247 -10.78 -20.23 5.33
N SER A 248 -11.85 -21.01 5.18
CA SER A 248 -12.28 -21.58 3.91
C SER A 248 -13.03 -20.58 2.99
N GLU A 249 -13.64 -19.54 3.56
CA GLU A 249 -14.44 -18.54 2.83
C GLU A 249 -13.66 -17.25 2.57
N LEU A 250 -12.77 -16.89 3.48
CA LEU A 250 -12.03 -15.63 3.49
C LEU A 250 -10.55 -15.86 3.14
N SER A 251 -10.16 -15.49 1.92
CA SER A 251 -8.77 -15.62 1.47
C SER A 251 -7.81 -14.85 2.35
N GLY A 252 -6.71 -15.50 2.75
CA GLY A 252 -5.66 -14.90 3.58
C GLY A 252 -6.02 -14.73 5.06
N ALA A 253 -7.19 -15.22 5.50
CA ALA A 253 -7.66 -15.08 6.87
C ALA A 253 -7.43 -16.33 7.72
N SER A 254 -7.33 -16.09 9.03
CA SER A 254 -7.34 -17.13 10.05
C SER A 254 -8.75 -17.75 10.20
N SER A 255 -8.83 -19.05 10.51
CA SER A 255 -10.09 -19.73 10.87
C SER A 255 -10.77 -19.16 12.12
N LYS A 256 -10.05 -18.34 12.90
CA LYS A 256 -10.58 -17.64 14.08
C LYS A 256 -11.55 -16.51 13.77
N ILE A 257 -11.70 -16.11 12.52
CA ILE A 257 -12.67 -15.08 12.11
C ILE A 257 -13.65 -15.64 11.09
N LYS A 258 -14.83 -15.02 10.97
CA LYS A 258 -15.85 -15.41 10.01
C LYS A 258 -16.64 -14.20 9.50
N LEU A 259 -17.14 -14.29 8.27
CA LEU A 259 -18.06 -13.32 7.71
C LEU A 259 -19.46 -13.56 8.28
N VAL A 260 -20.12 -12.48 8.69
CA VAL A 260 -21.50 -12.52 9.22
C VAL A 260 -22.33 -11.43 8.55
N GLY A 261 -23.63 -11.67 8.46
CA GLY A 261 -24.60 -10.76 7.89
C GLY A 261 -24.67 -10.82 6.36
N SER A 262 -25.60 -10.07 5.81
CA SER A 262 -25.88 -9.96 4.37
C SER A 262 -25.74 -8.52 3.89
N LYS A 263 -25.87 -8.29 2.57
CA LYS A 263 -25.92 -6.93 2.02
C LYS A 263 -27.17 -6.15 2.43
N ASP A 264 -28.27 -6.87 2.67
CA ASP A 264 -29.59 -6.30 2.92
C ASP A 264 -29.79 -5.97 4.41
N ASP A 265 -28.90 -6.47 5.27
CA ASP A 265 -28.92 -6.16 6.70
C ASP A 265 -28.56 -4.69 6.93
N SER A 266 -29.16 -4.08 7.97
CA SER A 266 -28.90 -2.67 8.33
C SER A 266 -27.44 -2.35 8.64
N ARG A 267 -26.68 -3.34 9.12
CA ARG A 267 -25.24 -3.26 9.39
C ARG A 267 -24.39 -3.69 8.19
N GLY A 268 -25.01 -4.27 7.16
CA GLY A 268 -24.32 -4.98 6.09
C GLY A 268 -23.56 -6.20 6.61
N ARG A 269 -22.62 -6.66 5.79
CA ARG A 269 -21.65 -7.70 6.15
C ARG A 269 -20.63 -7.16 7.15
N TYR A 270 -20.16 -8.02 8.05
CA TYR A 270 -19.11 -7.69 9.00
C TYR A 270 -18.32 -8.93 9.42
N ILE A 271 -17.11 -8.73 9.93
CA ILE A 271 -16.30 -9.79 10.51
C ILE A 271 -16.59 -9.96 11.99
N ALA A 272 -16.78 -11.22 12.42
CA ALA A 272 -16.89 -11.61 13.81
C ALA A 272 -15.84 -12.68 14.15
N ALA A 273 -15.48 -12.77 15.43
CA ALA A 273 -14.63 -13.82 15.94
C ALA A 273 -15.39 -15.15 15.97
N ALA A 274 -14.82 -16.21 15.41
CA ALA A 274 -15.33 -17.57 15.49
C ALA A 274 -14.99 -18.21 16.86
N GLU A 275 -13.86 -17.82 17.44
CA GLU A 275 -13.39 -18.22 18.77
C GLU A 275 -12.72 -17.04 19.48
N ASP A 276 -12.23 -17.25 20.71
CA ASP A 276 -11.49 -16.21 21.43
C ASP A 276 -10.14 -15.95 20.76
N ILE A 277 -9.81 -14.67 20.55
CA ILE A 277 -8.57 -14.22 19.91
C ILE A 277 -7.77 -13.40 20.92
N ALA A 278 -6.51 -13.80 21.18
CA ALA A 278 -5.62 -13.07 22.06
C ALA A 278 -5.08 -11.79 21.37
N PRO A 279 -4.56 -10.81 22.14
CA PRO A 279 -3.86 -9.66 21.58
C PRO A 279 -2.61 -10.09 20.79
N GLY A 280 -2.33 -9.39 19.72
CA GLY A 280 -1.15 -9.55 18.89
C GLY A 280 -1.17 -10.73 17.92
N GLU A 281 -2.25 -11.49 17.88
CA GLU A 281 -2.40 -12.58 16.90
C GLU A 281 -2.62 -12.01 15.49
N PRO A 282 -1.87 -12.48 14.47
CA PRO A 282 -2.20 -12.19 13.08
C PRO A 282 -3.48 -12.93 12.70
N ILE A 283 -4.45 -12.21 12.13
CA ILE A 283 -5.75 -12.78 11.73
C ILE A 283 -6.05 -12.63 10.23
N LEU A 284 -5.28 -11.77 9.54
CA LEU A 284 -5.38 -11.56 8.10
C LEU A 284 -4.00 -11.21 7.54
N ALA A 285 -3.63 -11.84 6.43
CA ALA A 285 -2.52 -11.46 5.56
C ALA A 285 -2.99 -11.63 4.11
N GLU A 286 -3.22 -10.52 3.42
CA GLU A 286 -3.86 -10.52 2.09
C GLU A 286 -3.06 -9.65 1.10
N PRO A 287 -2.67 -10.17 -0.07
CA PRO A 287 -2.08 -9.34 -1.12
C PRO A 287 -3.15 -8.44 -1.75
N ALA A 288 -2.78 -7.22 -2.14
CA ALA A 288 -3.70 -6.35 -2.87
C ALA A 288 -4.13 -6.98 -4.20
N ILE A 289 -5.41 -6.87 -4.54
CA ILE A 289 -5.97 -7.27 -5.84
C ILE A 289 -5.43 -6.36 -6.95
N ALA A 290 -5.23 -5.09 -6.60
CA ALA A 290 -4.52 -4.08 -7.38
C ALA A 290 -4.03 -2.99 -6.43
N ALA A 291 -2.92 -2.33 -6.77
CA ALA A 291 -2.39 -1.20 -6.02
C ALA A 291 -1.73 -0.17 -6.95
N CYS A 292 -1.83 1.11 -6.60
CA CYS A 292 -1.21 2.22 -7.32
C CYS A 292 -0.35 3.06 -6.38
N LEU A 293 0.91 3.26 -6.77
CA LEU A 293 1.89 4.08 -6.04
C LEU A 293 1.63 5.56 -6.32
N TYR A 294 1.73 6.43 -5.32
CA TYR A 294 1.62 7.87 -5.55
C TYR A 294 2.76 8.37 -6.45
N PRO A 295 2.48 9.26 -7.43
CA PRO A 295 3.48 9.74 -8.40
C PRO A 295 4.76 10.30 -7.76
N LYS A 296 4.66 10.96 -6.60
CA LYS A 296 5.82 11.50 -5.86
C LYS A 296 6.85 10.45 -5.44
N PHE A 297 6.50 9.16 -5.46
CA PHE A 297 7.41 8.06 -5.14
C PHE A 297 7.92 7.30 -6.38
N PHE A 298 7.54 7.73 -7.58
CA PHE A 298 8.10 7.17 -8.80
C PHE A 298 9.63 7.35 -8.81
N GLY A 299 10.34 6.24 -9.07
CA GLY A 299 11.80 6.21 -9.05
C GLY A 299 12.45 6.09 -7.67
N SER A 300 11.71 6.24 -6.57
CA SER A 300 12.20 5.94 -5.20
C SER A 300 11.66 4.62 -4.65
N HIS A 301 10.47 4.21 -5.08
CA HIS A 301 9.84 2.96 -4.68
C HIS A 301 9.49 2.13 -5.91
N CYS A 302 9.43 0.81 -5.72
CA CYS A 302 9.04 -0.12 -6.76
C CYS A 302 7.58 0.12 -7.15
N ASN A 303 7.31 0.34 -8.44
CA ASN A 303 5.96 0.55 -8.95
C ASN A 303 5.06 -0.70 -8.89
N ALA A 304 5.57 -1.82 -8.38
CA ALA A 304 4.87 -3.12 -8.37
C ALA A 304 4.63 -3.67 -6.96
N CYS A 305 5.56 -3.48 -6.02
CA CYS A 305 5.42 -3.94 -4.63
C CYS A 305 5.63 -2.84 -3.58
N PHE A 306 5.92 -1.61 -4.01
CA PHE A 306 6.17 -0.43 -3.18
C PHE A 306 7.40 -0.51 -2.28
N ASN A 307 8.20 -1.57 -2.34
CA ASN A 307 9.49 -1.61 -1.65
C ASN A 307 10.40 -0.49 -2.16
N ARG A 308 11.12 0.16 -1.24
CA ARG A 308 12.12 1.18 -1.57
C ARG A 308 13.18 0.62 -2.51
N LEU A 309 13.56 1.43 -3.50
CA LEU A 309 14.54 1.04 -4.51
C LEU A 309 15.95 1.25 -4.00
N VAL A 310 16.77 0.20 -4.12
CA VAL A 310 18.23 0.26 -3.93
C VAL A 310 18.92 0.02 -5.28
N ALA A 311 18.64 -1.13 -5.92
CA ALA A 311 19.06 -1.45 -7.29
C ALA A 311 17.87 -1.33 -8.25
N ALA A 312 17.57 -0.12 -8.69
CA ALA A 312 16.42 0.12 -9.57
C ALA A 312 16.54 -0.66 -10.90
N VAL A 313 15.55 -1.50 -11.20
CA VAL A 313 15.38 -2.16 -12.50
C VAL A 313 14.38 -1.35 -13.30
N ALA A 314 14.76 -0.87 -14.48
CA ALA A 314 13.95 0.06 -15.26
C ALA A 314 12.93 -0.65 -16.17
N CYS A 315 11.80 0.01 -16.45
CA CYS A 315 10.96 -0.32 -17.62
C CYS A 315 11.81 -0.27 -18.91
N PRO A 316 11.59 -1.13 -19.92
CA PRO A 316 12.32 -1.04 -21.19
C PRO A 316 12.02 0.25 -21.99
N ASP A 317 10.80 0.78 -21.90
CA ASP A 317 10.33 1.85 -22.77
C ASP A 317 10.38 3.23 -22.12
N CYS A 318 9.68 3.43 -21.00
CA CYS A 318 9.66 4.70 -20.28
C CYS A 318 10.78 4.79 -19.24
N CYS A 319 11.09 6.00 -18.79
CA CYS A 319 11.93 6.22 -17.61
C CYS A 319 11.14 6.74 -16.39
N GLY A 320 9.80 6.72 -16.45
CA GLY A 320 8.94 7.30 -15.42
C GLY A 320 8.89 6.45 -14.14
N VAL A 321 9.02 5.12 -14.26
CA VAL A 321 8.92 4.19 -13.12
C VAL A 321 10.08 3.18 -13.10
N ALA A 322 10.28 2.57 -11.93
CA ALA A 322 11.28 1.53 -11.73
C ALA A 322 10.77 0.44 -10.77
N PHE A 323 11.50 -0.67 -10.74
CA PHE A 323 11.17 -1.88 -10.03
C PHE A 323 12.33 -2.35 -9.15
N CYS A 324 12.05 -3.05 -8.05
CA CYS A 324 13.11 -3.55 -7.16
C CYS A 324 13.81 -4.79 -7.71
N SER A 325 13.20 -5.49 -8.68
CA SER A 325 13.71 -6.72 -9.26
C SER A 325 13.22 -6.93 -10.69
N VAL A 326 13.92 -7.79 -11.41
CA VAL A 326 13.54 -8.26 -12.75
C VAL A 326 12.15 -8.89 -12.72
N ALA A 327 11.85 -9.72 -11.72
CA ALA A 327 10.53 -10.33 -11.56
C ALA A 327 9.41 -9.29 -11.40
N CYS A 328 9.63 -8.25 -10.61
CA CYS A 328 8.65 -7.16 -10.46
C CYS A 328 8.46 -6.37 -11.76
N ARG A 329 9.54 -6.06 -12.48
CA ARG A 329 9.46 -5.41 -13.80
C ARG A 329 8.69 -6.28 -14.79
N ASP A 330 9.08 -7.55 -14.93
CA ASP A 330 8.56 -8.44 -15.97
C ASP A 330 7.08 -8.73 -15.72
N ARG A 331 6.67 -8.98 -14.46
CA ARG A 331 5.25 -9.10 -14.10
C ARG A 331 4.46 -7.86 -14.48
N ALA A 332 4.94 -6.68 -14.07
CA ALA A 332 4.26 -5.43 -14.35
C ALA A 332 4.16 -5.13 -15.85
N CYS A 333 5.26 -5.29 -16.59
CA CYS A 333 5.31 -5.05 -18.04
C CYS A 333 4.50 -6.09 -18.83
N ALA A 334 4.35 -7.31 -18.32
CA ALA A 334 3.51 -8.32 -18.94
C ALA A 334 2.01 -8.09 -18.70
N SER A 335 1.62 -7.54 -17.54
CA SER A 335 0.22 -7.27 -17.19
C SER A 335 -0.17 -5.81 -17.45
N TYR A 336 -0.18 -4.98 -16.41
CA TYR A 336 -0.79 -3.66 -16.45
C TYR A 336 0.09 -2.59 -17.11
N HIS A 337 1.41 -2.65 -16.91
CA HIS A 337 2.29 -1.52 -17.15
C HIS A 337 2.44 -1.27 -18.64
N ARG A 338 2.47 -2.32 -19.47
CA ARG A 338 2.49 -2.18 -20.94
C ARG A 338 1.40 -1.25 -21.48
N PHE A 339 0.23 -1.21 -20.86
CA PHE A 339 -0.89 -0.40 -21.30
C PHE A 339 -0.82 1.03 -20.75
N GLU A 340 -0.49 1.20 -19.47
CA GLU A 340 -0.41 2.52 -18.85
C GLU A 340 0.93 3.25 -19.06
N CYS A 341 1.99 2.54 -19.48
CA CYS A 341 3.38 3.01 -19.50
C CYS A 341 3.53 4.39 -20.13
N GLN A 342 2.89 4.58 -21.29
CA GLN A 342 3.00 5.81 -22.07
C GLN A 342 1.95 6.88 -21.70
N TYR A 343 1.11 6.61 -20.71
CA TYR A 343 -0.01 7.47 -20.32
C TYR A 343 0.04 7.91 -18.85
N LEU A 344 1.05 7.45 -18.07
CA LEU A 344 1.20 7.85 -16.67
C LEU A 344 1.28 9.37 -16.49
N ASP A 345 2.06 10.07 -17.32
CA ASP A 345 2.19 11.53 -17.20
C ASP A 345 0.90 12.24 -17.65
N LEU A 346 0.15 11.68 -18.61
CA LEU A 346 -1.16 12.19 -19.00
C LEU A 346 -2.19 12.02 -17.88
N MET A 347 -2.22 10.85 -17.24
CA MET A 347 -3.07 10.58 -16.08
C MET A 347 -2.76 11.56 -14.94
N ILE A 348 -1.49 11.77 -14.61
CA ILE A 348 -1.09 12.77 -13.61
C ILE A 348 -1.53 14.18 -14.04
N GLY A 349 -1.27 14.55 -15.29
CA GLY A 349 -1.61 15.86 -15.86
C GLY A 349 -3.13 16.10 -15.99
N SER A 350 -3.95 15.05 -15.96
CA SER A 350 -5.42 15.20 -15.90
C SER A 350 -5.91 15.71 -14.55
N GLY A 351 -5.11 15.55 -13.48
CA GLY A 351 -5.53 15.85 -12.13
C GLY A 351 -6.40 14.76 -11.51
N MET A 352 -6.59 13.61 -12.16
CA MET A 352 -7.38 12.51 -11.61
C MET A 352 -6.84 12.01 -10.25
N SER A 353 -7.74 11.56 -9.39
CA SER A 353 -7.38 10.93 -8.12
C SER A 353 -6.67 9.60 -8.35
N ILE A 354 -5.84 9.19 -7.38
CA ILE A 354 -5.21 7.87 -7.39
C ILE A 354 -6.23 6.73 -7.42
N LEU A 355 -7.46 6.96 -6.92
CA LEU A 355 -8.54 5.96 -6.99
C LEU A 355 -9.02 5.74 -8.43
N CYS A 356 -8.97 6.76 -9.28
CA CYS A 356 -9.27 6.63 -10.70
C CYS A 356 -8.19 5.81 -11.41
N HIS A 357 -6.93 5.98 -11.02
CA HIS A 357 -5.83 5.14 -11.52
C HIS A 357 -5.97 3.71 -11.00
N LEU A 358 -6.42 3.51 -9.76
CA LEU A 358 -6.70 2.19 -9.21
C LEU A 358 -7.84 1.48 -9.95
N ALA A 359 -8.91 2.18 -10.33
CA ALA A 359 -9.98 1.62 -11.16
C ALA A 359 -9.44 1.12 -12.52
N LEU A 360 -8.63 1.94 -13.20
CA LEU A 360 -7.97 1.54 -14.44
C LEU A 360 -7.02 0.35 -14.21
N ARG A 361 -6.23 0.35 -13.13
CA ARG A 361 -5.29 -0.72 -12.77
C ARG A 361 -5.99 -2.07 -12.61
N ILE A 362 -7.16 -2.10 -11.98
CA ILE A 362 -7.93 -3.34 -11.78
C ILE A 362 -8.28 -3.97 -13.12
N VAL A 363 -8.70 -3.15 -14.10
CA VAL A 363 -9.00 -3.58 -15.47
C VAL A 363 -7.75 -4.04 -16.19
N LEU A 364 -6.68 -3.23 -16.17
CA LEU A 364 -5.43 -3.55 -16.87
C LEU A 364 -4.74 -4.81 -16.35
N ASP A 365 -4.75 -5.03 -15.03
CA ASP A 365 -4.14 -6.20 -14.40
C ASP A 365 -4.90 -7.50 -14.69
N ALA A 366 -6.17 -7.43 -15.11
CA ALA A 366 -6.91 -8.60 -15.61
C ALA A 366 -6.41 -9.10 -16.98
N GLY A 367 -5.64 -8.28 -17.71
CA GLY A 367 -4.93 -8.65 -18.93
C GLY A 367 -5.77 -8.68 -20.21
N THR A 368 -7.06 -9.01 -20.15
CA THR A 368 -7.98 -9.01 -21.30
C THR A 368 -9.30 -8.31 -20.96
N PRO A 369 -10.04 -7.79 -21.96
CA PRO A 369 -11.35 -7.18 -21.73
C PRO A 369 -12.35 -8.10 -21.03
N GLN A 370 -12.44 -9.37 -21.42
CA GLN A 370 -13.35 -10.35 -20.80
C GLN A 370 -12.99 -10.62 -19.35
N ALA A 371 -11.71 -10.89 -19.06
CA ALA A 371 -11.25 -11.09 -17.69
C ALA A 371 -11.45 -9.83 -16.82
N ALA A 372 -11.32 -8.64 -17.40
CA ALA A 372 -11.60 -7.38 -16.70
C ALA A 372 -13.08 -7.25 -16.33
N ILE A 373 -13.99 -7.66 -17.21
CA ILE A 373 -15.43 -7.69 -16.93
C ILE A 373 -15.75 -8.67 -15.80
N GLU A 374 -15.22 -9.89 -15.86
CA GLU A 374 -15.41 -10.90 -14.82
C GLU A 374 -14.85 -10.46 -13.46
N LYS A 375 -13.59 -10.01 -13.43
CA LYS A 375 -12.92 -9.53 -12.21
C LYS A 375 -13.64 -8.31 -11.63
N GLY A 376 -14.05 -7.38 -12.49
CA GLY A 376 -14.81 -6.19 -12.11
C GLY A 376 -16.16 -6.53 -11.50
N ASN A 377 -16.97 -7.38 -12.16
CA ASN A 377 -18.27 -7.81 -11.66
C ASN A 377 -18.14 -8.51 -10.31
N ALA A 378 -17.17 -9.40 -10.15
CA ALA A 378 -16.92 -10.05 -8.87
C ALA A 378 -16.64 -9.04 -7.74
N LEU A 379 -15.88 -7.98 -8.02
CA LEU A 379 -15.64 -6.92 -7.04
C LEU A 379 -16.90 -6.09 -6.74
N LEU A 380 -17.64 -5.67 -7.76
CA LEU A 380 -18.86 -4.88 -7.62
C LEU A 380 -19.96 -5.66 -6.91
N GLU A 381 -19.98 -6.98 -7.06
CA GLU A 381 -20.85 -7.86 -6.30
C GLU A 381 -20.43 -7.93 -4.83
N HIS A 382 -19.17 -7.75 -4.46
CA HIS A 382 -18.77 -7.91 -3.08
C HIS A 382 -18.59 -6.60 -2.32
N LEU A 383 -18.33 -5.48 -2.98
CA LEU A 383 -17.94 -4.23 -2.33
C LEU A 383 -19.09 -3.22 -2.24
N CYS A 384 -19.02 -2.32 -1.26
CA CYS A 384 -20.05 -1.30 -1.07
C CYS A 384 -19.81 -0.09 -1.99
N ALA A 385 -20.82 0.31 -2.77
CA ALA A 385 -20.73 1.49 -3.65
C ALA A 385 -21.65 2.65 -3.25
N HIS A 386 -22.65 2.38 -2.39
CA HIS A 386 -23.75 3.27 -2.04
C HIS A 386 -24.36 4.01 -3.27
N SER A 387 -24.39 3.39 -4.45
CA SER A 387 -24.76 4.04 -5.71
C SER A 387 -26.12 4.75 -5.66
N GLN A 388 -27.07 4.22 -4.89
CA GLN A 388 -28.41 4.79 -4.70
C GLN A 388 -28.45 6.12 -3.94
N LEU A 389 -27.39 6.45 -3.20
CA LEU A 389 -27.27 7.70 -2.43
C LEU A 389 -26.46 8.76 -3.17
N ARG A 390 -25.95 8.45 -4.38
CA ARG A 390 -25.04 9.33 -5.10
C ARG A 390 -25.80 10.39 -5.89
N GLU A 391 -25.41 11.63 -5.70
CA GLU A 391 -25.95 12.77 -6.45
C GLU A 391 -25.65 12.67 -7.95
N ALA A 392 -26.58 13.19 -8.77
CA ALA A 392 -26.48 13.10 -10.23
C ALA A 392 -25.21 13.76 -10.78
N GLU A 393 -24.78 14.90 -10.21
CA GLU A 393 -23.58 15.61 -10.63
C GLU A 393 -22.30 14.81 -10.37
N ASP A 394 -22.13 14.25 -9.16
CA ASP A 394 -20.96 13.42 -8.85
C ASP A 394 -20.92 12.16 -9.72
N HIS A 395 -22.08 11.54 -9.97
CA HIS A 395 -22.18 10.40 -10.90
C HIS A 395 -21.80 10.79 -12.34
N PHE A 396 -22.20 11.99 -12.79
CA PHE A 396 -21.83 12.50 -14.11
C PHE A 396 -20.33 12.78 -14.24
N LYS A 397 -19.71 13.43 -13.25
CA LYS A 397 -18.25 13.62 -13.22
C LYS A 397 -17.50 12.27 -13.28
N ARG A 398 -17.97 11.23 -12.56
CA ARG A 398 -17.39 9.87 -12.66
C ARG A 398 -17.58 9.23 -14.04
N THR A 399 -18.69 9.53 -14.71
CA THR A 399 -18.94 9.04 -16.07
C THR A 399 -18.02 9.71 -17.09
N LEU A 400 -17.79 11.02 -16.98
CA LEU A 400 -16.77 11.70 -17.81
C LEU A 400 -15.34 11.22 -17.52
N MET A 401 -15.00 10.93 -16.26
CA MET A 401 -13.71 10.30 -15.95
C MET A 401 -13.60 8.92 -16.59
N THR A 402 -14.70 8.17 -16.62
CA THR A 402 -14.76 6.87 -17.29
C THR A 402 -14.51 6.99 -18.79
N THR A 403 -15.10 7.99 -19.47
CA THR A 403 -14.87 8.19 -20.91
C THR A 403 -13.40 8.51 -21.20
N PHE A 404 -12.77 9.35 -20.38
CA PHE A 404 -11.32 9.63 -20.46
C PHE A 404 -10.46 8.38 -20.28
N LEU A 405 -10.73 7.57 -19.24
CA LEU A 405 -9.99 6.33 -19.00
C LEU A 405 -10.23 5.28 -20.10
N LEU A 406 -11.43 5.23 -20.67
CA LEU A 406 -11.74 4.36 -21.79
C LEU A 406 -10.96 4.75 -23.05
N SER A 407 -10.84 6.05 -23.33
CA SER A 407 -9.97 6.54 -24.42
C SER A 407 -8.51 6.17 -24.22
N ILE A 408 -8.00 6.18 -22.98
CA ILE A 408 -6.64 5.67 -22.70
C ILE A 408 -6.56 4.18 -23.05
N LEU A 409 -7.52 3.36 -22.64
CA LEU A 409 -7.53 1.92 -22.96
C LEU A 409 -7.57 1.64 -24.47
N GLN A 410 -8.36 2.40 -25.21
CA GLN A 410 -8.43 2.33 -26.67
C GLN A 410 -7.08 2.65 -27.31
N LYS A 411 -6.46 3.78 -26.94
CA LYS A 411 -5.17 4.23 -27.49
C LYS A 411 -3.97 3.40 -27.00
N ALA A 412 -4.11 2.72 -25.86
CA ALA A 412 -3.13 1.76 -25.35
C ALA A 412 -3.27 0.35 -25.99
N GLU A 413 -4.20 0.17 -26.92
CA GLU A 413 -4.48 -1.11 -27.59
C GLU A 413 -4.88 -2.24 -26.61
N PHE A 414 -5.51 -1.91 -25.48
CA PHE A 414 -6.02 -2.92 -24.53
C PHE A 414 -7.09 -3.82 -25.15
N PHE A 415 -7.90 -3.26 -26.05
CA PHE A 415 -8.92 -3.97 -26.83
C PHE A 415 -8.37 -4.58 -28.13
N GLY A 416 -7.05 -4.51 -28.33
CA GLY A 416 -6.43 -4.71 -29.63
C GLY A 416 -6.44 -3.45 -30.49
N ARG A 417 -5.89 -3.57 -31.71
CA ARG A 417 -5.78 -2.45 -32.64
C ARG A 417 -7.14 -2.11 -33.24
N ARG A 418 -7.60 -0.87 -33.04
CA ARG A 418 -8.87 -0.38 -33.59
C ARG A 418 -8.74 -0.07 -35.08
N THR A 419 -9.86 -0.18 -35.79
CA THR A 419 -9.97 0.18 -37.22
C THR A 419 -10.37 1.63 -37.44
N THR A 420 -10.79 2.32 -36.38
CA THR A 420 -11.20 3.73 -36.36
C THR A 420 -10.49 4.46 -35.22
N GLU A 421 -10.23 5.75 -35.43
CA GLU A 421 -9.70 6.65 -34.41
C GLU A 421 -10.80 7.32 -33.57
N SER A 422 -12.08 7.12 -33.92
CA SER A 422 -13.18 7.82 -33.27
C SER A 422 -13.36 7.37 -31.80
N PRO A 423 -13.70 8.30 -30.89
CA PRO A 423 -13.71 8.04 -29.45
C PRO A 423 -14.88 7.16 -28.99
N GLU A 424 -15.91 6.97 -29.81
CA GLU A 424 -17.09 6.22 -29.43
C GLU A 424 -16.76 4.74 -29.15
N PRO A 425 -17.24 4.19 -28.03
CA PRO A 425 -16.96 2.81 -27.67
C PRO A 425 -17.85 1.82 -28.42
N ASN A 426 -17.28 0.68 -28.81
CA ASN A 426 -18.09 -0.48 -29.21
C ASN A 426 -18.72 -1.17 -27.97
N ASP A 427 -19.56 -2.19 -28.18
CA ASP A 427 -20.27 -2.86 -27.08
C ASP A 427 -19.34 -3.52 -26.04
N LEU A 428 -18.17 -4.03 -26.44
CA LEU A 428 -17.19 -4.60 -25.52
C LEU A 428 -16.48 -3.51 -24.72
N GLU A 429 -16.07 -2.43 -25.39
CA GLU A 429 -15.46 -1.26 -24.77
C GLU A 429 -16.43 -0.61 -23.77
N LEU A 430 -17.72 -0.52 -24.11
CA LEU A 430 -18.76 0.02 -23.24
C LEU A 430 -18.98 -0.86 -21.99
N GLN A 431 -18.89 -2.18 -22.12
CA GLN A 431 -18.94 -3.09 -20.97
C GLN A 431 -17.76 -2.84 -20.02
N VAL A 432 -16.54 -2.73 -20.55
CA VAL A 432 -15.36 -2.39 -19.73
C VAL A 432 -15.49 -0.99 -19.12
N GLY A 433 -16.00 0.00 -19.86
CA GLY A 433 -16.31 1.32 -19.33
C GLY A 433 -17.32 1.27 -18.19
N THR A 434 -18.35 0.45 -18.29
CA THR A 434 -19.36 0.25 -17.22
C THR A 434 -18.71 -0.30 -15.95
N ILE A 435 -17.75 -1.22 -16.08
CA ILE A 435 -16.96 -1.73 -14.95
C ILE A 435 -16.14 -0.61 -14.31
N ILE A 436 -15.44 0.21 -15.11
CA ILE A 436 -14.66 1.34 -14.60
C ILE A 436 -15.58 2.30 -13.83
N LEU A 437 -16.75 2.64 -14.37
CA LEU A 437 -17.71 3.52 -13.72
C LEU A 437 -18.20 2.95 -12.37
N GLY A 438 -18.51 1.66 -12.31
CA GLY A 438 -18.86 0.98 -11.06
C GLY A 438 -17.71 1.01 -10.04
N LEU A 439 -16.47 0.77 -10.49
CA LEU A 439 -15.27 0.82 -9.65
C LEU A 439 -15.02 2.23 -9.12
N LEU A 440 -15.20 3.27 -9.93
CA LEU A 440 -15.07 4.67 -9.50
C LEU A 440 -16.06 5.02 -8.40
N GLN A 441 -17.26 4.43 -8.38
CA GLN A 441 -18.22 4.62 -7.28
C GLN A 441 -17.83 3.82 -6.03
N THR A 442 -17.25 2.63 -6.23
CA THR A 442 -16.94 1.66 -5.18
C THR A 442 -15.67 2.01 -4.40
N LEU A 443 -14.60 2.44 -5.07
CA LEU A 443 -13.28 2.57 -4.47
C LEU A 443 -13.20 3.63 -3.36
N GLN A 444 -14.08 4.64 -3.38
CA GLN A 444 -14.19 5.63 -2.29
C GLN A 444 -14.38 4.98 -0.91
N PHE A 445 -15.11 3.86 -0.84
CA PHE A 445 -15.50 3.24 0.43
C PHE A 445 -14.63 2.06 0.84
N ASN A 446 -13.92 1.43 -0.11
CA ASN A 446 -13.28 0.14 0.11
C ASN A 446 -11.76 0.16 -0.09
N ALA A 447 -11.19 1.20 -0.71
CA ALA A 447 -9.75 1.27 -0.92
C ALA A 447 -9.00 1.61 0.39
N HIS A 448 -7.87 0.95 0.61
CA HIS A 448 -7.00 1.16 1.77
C HIS A 448 -5.74 1.93 1.36
N GLU A 449 -5.36 2.94 2.14
CA GLU A 449 -4.08 3.63 1.98
C GLU A 449 -2.94 2.73 2.50
N ILE A 450 -1.97 2.49 1.63
CA ILE A 450 -0.76 1.70 1.89
C ILE A 450 0.32 2.66 2.39
N TYR A 451 1.01 2.29 3.46
CA TYR A 451 2.06 3.11 4.07
C TYR A 451 3.31 2.30 4.39
N GLU A 452 4.43 3.00 4.53
CA GLU A 452 5.65 2.48 5.17
C GLU A 452 5.95 3.23 6.47
N THR A 453 6.72 2.58 7.33
CA THR A 453 7.32 3.19 8.52
C THR A 453 8.69 3.77 8.14
N ARG A 454 8.83 5.10 8.22
CA ARG A 454 10.07 5.82 7.97
C ARG A 454 10.77 6.14 9.29
N ILE A 455 11.99 5.63 9.47
CA ILE A 455 12.84 5.91 10.63
C ILE A 455 13.79 7.05 10.23
N THR A 456 13.73 8.20 10.93
CA THR A 456 14.55 9.38 10.63
C THR A 456 15.65 9.68 11.64
N GLY A 457 15.73 8.91 12.73
CA GLY A 457 16.68 9.13 13.82
C GLY A 457 17.51 7.88 14.11
N GLU A 458 18.23 7.93 15.23
CA GLU A 458 19.00 6.80 15.73
C GLU A 458 18.08 5.73 16.33
N HIS A 459 17.15 6.14 17.19
CA HIS A 459 16.21 5.24 17.83
C HIS A 459 15.09 4.81 16.87
N ARG A 460 14.92 3.50 16.69
CA ARG A 460 14.00 2.88 15.71
C ARG A 460 12.55 3.27 15.91
N VAL A 461 12.12 3.38 17.17
CA VAL A 461 10.71 3.57 17.51
C VAL A 461 10.34 5.05 17.63
N ASP A 462 11.12 5.84 18.35
CA ASP A 462 10.76 7.25 18.61
C ASP A 462 10.81 8.11 17.34
N SER A 463 11.66 7.73 16.39
CA SER A 463 11.82 8.45 15.14
C SER A 463 10.95 7.89 14.00
N ALA A 464 10.10 6.90 14.30
CA ALA A 464 9.22 6.26 13.34
C ALA A 464 8.08 7.20 12.93
N LYS A 465 7.92 7.40 11.61
CA LYS A 465 6.84 8.19 11.02
C LYS A 465 6.14 7.39 9.94
N VAL A 466 4.82 7.50 9.89
CA VAL A 466 4.02 6.90 8.82
C VAL A 466 4.17 7.72 7.55
N GLN A 467 4.57 7.09 6.45
CA GLN A 467 4.61 7.67 5.12
C GLN A 467 3.66 6.92 4.19
N TYR A 468 2.54 7.55 3.84
CA TYR A 468 1.60 6.97 2.87
C TYR A 468 2.23 6.92 1.48
N LEU A 469 2.29 5.73 0.89
CA LEU A 469 2.95 5.41 -0.38
C LEU A 469 1.96 5.31 -1.55
N GLY A 470 0.74 4.83 -1.30
CA GLY A 470 -0.25 4.63 -2.35
C GLY A 470 -1.56 4.09 -1.83
N VAL A 471 -2.36 3.49 -2.71
CA VAL A 471 -3.65 2.87 -2.37
C VAL A 471 -3.74 1.47 -2.97
N GLY A 472 -4.49 0.58 -2.32
CA GLY A 472 -4.83 -0.74 -2.85
C GLY A 472 -6.24 -1.17 -2.47
N ILE A 473 -6.73 -2.18 -3.17
CA ILE A 473 -8.03 -2.82 -2.90
C ILE A 473 -7.83 -4.27 -2.50
N TYR A 474 -8.61 -4.72 -1.53
CA TYR A 474 -8.50 -6.01 -0.85
C TYR A 474 -9.91 -6.60 -0.70
N ARG A 475 -10.10 -7.91 -0.82
CA ARG A 475 -11.43 -8.51 -0.76
C ARG A 475 -11.84 -8.75 0.68
N THR A 476 -10.97 -9.41 1.45
CA THR A 476 -11.26 -9.80 2.83
C THR A 476 -11.13 -8.59 3.76
N ALA A 477 -10.06 -7.79 3.61
CA ALA A 477 -9.85 -6.63 4.48
C ALA A 477 -10.99 -5.61 4.45
N SER A 478 -11.63 -5.40 3.29
CA SER A 478 -12.75 -4.46 3.14
C SER A 478 -14.06 -4.92 3.81
N MET A 479 -14.12 -6.14 4.35
CA MET A 479 -15.29 -6.65 5.10
C MET A 479 -15.26 -6.27 6.60
N PHE A 480 -14.14 -5.71 7.09
CA PHE A 480 -14.00 -5.34 8.49
C PHE A 480 -14.65 -3.98 8.73
N ASN A 481 -15.75 -3.97 9.49
CA ASN A 481 -16.47 -2.73 9.77
C ASN A 481 -15.76 -1.84 10.79
N HIS A 482 -16.07 -0.55 10.71
CA HIS A 482 -15.49 0.47 11.56
C HIS A 482 -16.00 0.43 13.02
N GLU A 483 -15.06 0.55 13.97
CA GLU A 483 -15.31 1.17 15.27
C GLU A 483 -14.24 2.24 15.58
N CYS A 484 -14.59 3.24 16.39
CA CYS A 484 -13.62 4.27 16.76
C CYS A 484 -12.57 3.77 17.77
N TYR A 485 -12.82 2.61 18.40
CA TYR A 485 -11.88 1.83 19.20
C TYR A 485 -11.68 0.45 18.54
N PRO A 486 -10.64 0.30 17.71
CA PRO A 486 -10.47 -0.89 16.87
C PRO A 486 -10.15 -2.13 17.70
N GLY A 487 -10.41 -3.29 17.11
CA GLY A 487 -9.94 -4.59 17.58
C GLY A 487 -8.64 -5.01 16.91
N VAL A 488 -8.28 -4.38 15.78
CA VAL A 488 -7.12 -4.73 14.97
C VAL A 488 -6.24 -3.52 14.63
N SER A 489 -4.96 -3.80 14.47
CA SER A 489 -3.95 -2.91 13.91
C SER A 489 -3.58 -3.34 12.51
N ARG A 490 -3.59 -2.37 11.59
CA ARG A 490 -3.21 -2.55 10.19
C ARG A 490 -1.74 -2.21 9.98
N THR A 491 -1.00 -3.12 9.35
CA THR A 491 0.35 -2.88 8.82
C THR A 491 0.45 -3.40 7.37
N PHE A 492 1.57 -3.10 6.69
CA PHE A 492 1.79 -3.53 5.31
C PHE A 492 3.17 -4.14 5.13
N LEU A 493 3.26 -5.24 4.39
CA LEU A 493 4.53 -5.72 3.83
C LEU A 493 4.44 -5.64 2.30
N GLY A 494 5.13 -4.65 1.74
CA GLY A 494 4.94 -4.23 0.36
C GLY A 494 3.51 -3.77 0.14
N THR A 495 2.80 -4.42 -0.79
CA THR A 495 1.37 -4.19 -1.06
C THR A 495 0.45 -5.22 -0.40
N SER A 496 0.95 -6.02 0.54
CA SER A 496 0.13 -6.96 1.30
C SER A 496 -0.29 -6.34 2.62
N ILE A 497 -1.59 -6.40 2.92
CA ILE A 497 -2.16 -5.90 4.18
C ILE A 497 -2.09 -6.99 5.24
N ILE A 498 -1.78 -6.60 6.48
CA ILE A 498 -1.73 -7.50 7.62
C ILE A 498 -2.55 -6.91 8.77
N PHE A 499 -3.45 -7.71 9.34
CA PHE A 499 -4.17 -7.36 10.57
C PHE A 499 -3.67 -8.20 11.74
N HIS A 500 -3.22 -7.52 12.79
CA HIS A 500 -2.96 -8.10 14.10
C HIS A 500 -4.03 -7.61 15.07
N THR A 501 -4.50 -8.46 15.98
CA THR A 501 -5.39 -7.99 17.06
C THR A 501 -4.65 -7.03 17.99
N SER A 502 -5.30 -5.93 18.37
CA SER A 502 -4.75 -4.96 19.33
C SER A 502 -5.18 -5.25 20.76
N ARG A 503 -6.24 -6.04 20.94
CA ARG A 503 -6.85 -6.37 22.23
C ARG A 503 -7.52 -7.75 22.15
N PRO A 504 -7.86 -8.37 23.30
CA PRO A 504 -8.59 -9.64 23.27
C PRO A 504 -9.98 -9.45 22.65
N ILE A 505 -10.39 -10.40 21.82
CA ILE A 505 -11.71 -10.42 21.18
C ILE A 505 -12.39 -11.74 21.52
N ARG A 506 -13.57 -11.67 22.13
CA ARG A 506 -14.34 -12.86 22.52
C ARG A 506 -15.04 -13.48 21.31
N SER A 507 -15.23 -14.80 21.35
CA SER A 507 -16.04 -15.52 20.37
C SER A 507 -17.41 -14.85 20.18
N GLY A 508 -17.82 -14.71 18.92
CA GLY A 508 -19.05 -14.05 18.51
C GLY A 508 -18.99 -12.52 18.51
N ALA A 509 -17.98 -11.89 19.10
CA ALA A 509 -17.82 -10.45 19.06
C ALA A 509 -17.39 -9.99 17.66
N VAL A 510 -17.73 -8.74 17.33
CA VAL A 510 -17.27 -8.10 16.09
C VAL A 510 -15.75 -7.91 16.18
N VAL A 511 -15.07 -8.04 15.04
CA VAL A 511 -13.65 -7.69 14.89
C VAL A 511 -13.57 -6.36 14.13
N PRO A 512 -13.52 -5.21 14.82
CA PRO A 512 -13.63 -3.93 14.13
C PRO A 512 -12.27 -3.37 13.70
N GLU A 513 -12.23 -2.77 12.51
CA GLU A 513 -11.11 -1.95 12.04
C GLU A 513 -11.36 -0.46 12.32
N ASN A 514 -10.37 0.39 12.10
CA ASN A 514 -10.52 1.84 12.14
C ASN A 514 -10.34 2.46 10.74
N TYR A 515 -11.37 3.17 10.27
CA TYR A 515 -11.38 3.83 8.95
C TYR A 515 -10.66 5.20 8.95
N GLY A 516 -9.90 5.50 10.01
CA GLY A 516 -9.16 6.75 10.20
C GLY A 516 -9.54 7.53 11.47
N PRO A 517 -10.84 7.78 11.74
CA PRO A 517 -11.25 8.54 12.91
C PRO A 517 -11.11 7.74 14.24
N HIS A 518 -10.00 7.94 14.94
CA HIS A 518 -9.70 7.28 16.22
C HIS A 518 -10.05 8.17 17.43
N PHE A 519 -10.69 7.59 18.47
CA PHE A 519 -11.17 8.38 19.61
C PHE A 519 -10.06 9.02 20.45
N LEU A 520 -8.88 8.40 20.52
CA LEU A 520 -7.73 8.97 21.25
C LEU A 520 -7.27 10.33 20.71
N ARG A 521 -7.53 10.61 19.42
CA ARG A 521 -6.99 11.77 18.69
C ARG A 521 -8.07 12.74 18.22
N GLN A 522 -9.32 12.29 18.08
CA GLN A 522 -10.40 13.08 17.48
C GLN A 522 -11.67 13.04 18.32
N PRO A 523 -12.28 14.20 18.64
CA PRO A 523 -13.53 14.24 19.40
C PRO A 523 -14.70 13.70 18.58
N LYS A 524 -15.74 13.22 19.28
CA LYS A 524 -16.92 12.56 18.67
C LYS A 524 -17.55 13.35 17.51
N PRO A 525 -17.78 14.68 17.58
CA PRO A 525 -18.37 15.42 16.47
C PRO A 525 -17.54 15.34 15.18
N MET A 526 -16.21 15.45 15.29
CA MET A 526 -15.31 15.37 14.14
C MET A 526 -15.25 13.96 13.56
N ARG A 527 -15.19 12.93 14.43
CA ARG A 527 -15.27 11.52 13.99
C ARG A 527 -16.55 11.24 13.21
N GLN A 528 -17.70 11.69 13.74
CA GLN A 528 -18.99 11.52 13.09
C GLN A 528 -19.08 12.26 11.75
N ARG A 529 -18.62 13.51 11.68
CA ARG A 529 -18.59 14.30 10.44
C ARG A 529 -17.74 13.61 9.35
N ASN A 530 -16.55 13.12 9.70
CA ASN A 530 -15.66 12.40 8.79
C ASN A 530 -16.32 11.12 8.24
N LEU A 531 -16.89 10.29 9.12
CA LEU A 531 -17.53 9.02 8.70
C LEU A 531 -18.77 9.25 7.84
N ARG A 532 -19.62 10.22 8.22
CA ARG A 532 -20.82 10.57 7.43
C ARG A 532 -20.49 11.12 6.06
N SER A 533 -19.40 11.89 5.93
CA SER A 533 -19.09 12.58 4.67
C SER A 533 -18.28 11.72 3.72
N ARG A 534 -17.36 10.89 4.24
CA ARG A 534 -16.53 9.99 3.43
C ARG A 534 -17.19 8.63 3.18
N TYR A 535 -17.83 8.06 4.21
CA TYR A 535 -18.36 6.69 4.20
C TYR A 535 -19.88 6.59 4.32
N TRP A 536 -20.58 7.72 4.43
CA TRP A 536 -22.05 7.82 4.38
C TRP A 536 -22.80 7.00 5.46
N PHE A 537 -22.19 6.84 6.63
CA PHE A 537 -22.85 6.21 7.79
C PHE A 537 -22.59 6.97 9.10
N LYS A 538 -23.43 6.71 10.10
CA LYS A 538 -23.29 7.20 11.48
C LYS A 538 -22.73 6.07 12.35
N CYS A 539 -21.61 6.32 13.04
CA CYS A 539 -21.02 5.31 13.91
C CYS A 539 -21.73 5.24 15.26
N GLU A 540 -22.17 4.04 15.66
CA GLU A 540 -22.90 3.79 16.91
C GLU A 540 -22.11 2.91 17.89
N CYS A 541 -20.79 2.78 17.68
CA CYS A 541 -19.93 2.00 18.57
C CYS A 541 -19.94 2.55 20.01
N ARG A 542 -19.54 1.71 20.97
CA ARG A 542 -19.54 2.03 22.40
C ARG A 542 -18.85 3.36 22.73
N THR A 543 -17.73 3.68 22.07
CA THR A 543 -17.01 4.93 22.31
C THR A 543 -17.75 6.18 21.82
N CYS A 544 -18.60 6.04 20.79
CA CYS A 544 -19.52 7.09 20.36
C CYS A 544 -20.72 7.19 21.29
N ALA A 545 -21.26 6.06 21.74
CA ALA A 545 -22.42 6.02 22.63
C ALA A 545 -22.10 6.62 24.01
N GLU A 546 -20.95 6.26 24.58
CA GLU A 546 -20.48 6.71 25.90
C GLU A 546 -19.66 8.02 25.84
N ASP A 547 -19.45 8.59 24.64
CA ASP A 547 -18.64 9.80 24.39
C ASP A 547 -17.27 9.79 25.11
N TRP A 548 -16.47 8.76 24.81
CA TRP A 548 -15.18 8.58 25.48
C TRP A 548 -14.23 9.76 25.26
N PRO A 549 -13.47 10.17 26.30
CA PRO A 549 -12.57 11.30 26.24
C PRO A 549 -11.34 11.02 25.36
N LEU A 550 -10.67 12.10 24.93
CA LEU A 550 -9.38 12.04 24.24
C LEU A 550 -8.27 11.53 25.18
N LEU A 551 -7.12 11.11 24.63
CA LEU A 551 -6.01 10.53 25.37
C LEU A 551 -5.59 11.35 26.61
N GLU A 552 -5.52 12.68 26.48
CA GLU A 552 -5.11 13.60 27.56
C GLU A 552 -6.06 13.61 28.76
N ARG A 553 -7.32 13.22 28.56
CA ARG A 553 -8.40 13.24 29.55
C ARG A 553 -8.86 11.85 29.98
N LEU A 554 -8.21 10.79 29.49
CA LEU A 554 -8.45 9.43 29.98
C LEU A 554 -7.93 9.29 31.41
N THR A 555 -8.62 8.47 32.19
CA THR A 555 -8.26 8.15 33.58
C THR A 555 -7.43 6.87 33.64
N ASP A 556 -6.60 6.77 34.68
CA ASP A 556 -5.86 5.57 35.08
C ASP A 556 -6.72 4.65 35.97
N GLU A 557 -7.97 5.04 36.29
CA GLU A 557 -8.90 4.22 37.07
C GLU A 557 -9.87 3.47 36.12
N PRO A 558 -9.69 2.15 35.89
CA PRO A 558 -10.56 1.41 34.98
C PRO A 558 -11.89 1.04 35.64
N ARG A 559 -12.87 0.64 34.84
CA ARG A 559 -14.05 -0.05 35.37
C ARG A 559 -13.74 -1.54 35.52
N LEU A 560 -14.19 -2.15 36.63
CA LEU A 560 -13.89 -3.54 36.96
C LEU A 560 -15.05 -4.47 36.61
N LEU A 561 -14.73 -5.66 36.11
CA LEU A 561 -15.71 -6.73 35.96
C LEU A 561 -16.08 -7.32 37.32
N CYS A 562 -17.32 -7.73 37.48
CA CYS A 562 -17.73 -8.47 38.67
C CYS A 562 -16.97 -9.82 38.72
N PRO A 563 -16.27 -10.15 39.82
CA PRO A 563 -15.49 -11.38 39.92
C PRO A 563 -16.37 -12.64 40.11
N THR A 564 -17.69 -12.49 40.15
CA THR A 564 -18.60 -13.64 40.19
C THR A 564 -18.66 -14.29 38.82
N ASP A 565 -18.37 -15.58 38.76
CA ASP A 565 -18.47 -16.36 37.52
C ASP A 565 -19.85 -16.22 36.86
N GLY A 566 -19.86 -16.05 35.53
CA GLY A 566 -21.04 -15.76 34.70
C GLY A 566 -21.67 -14.36 34.88
N CYS A 567 -21.14 -13.50 35.75
CA CYS A 567 -21.69 -12.15 35.98
C CYS A 567 -20.97 -11.08 35.13
N GLU A 568 -21.63 -10.61 34.08
CA GLU A 568 -21.07 -9.57 33.19
C GLU A 568 -21.26 -8.13 33.72
N ASN A 569 -21.49 -7.94 35.02
CA ASN A 569 -21.69 -6.60 35.55
C ASN A 569 -20.37 -5.82 35.57
N VAL A 570 -20.45 -4.53 35.30
CA VAL A 570 -19.31 -3.62 35.33
C VAL A 570 -19.47 -2.69 36.53
N LEU A 571 -18.43 -2.60 37.34
CA LEU A 571 -18.39 -1.93 38.63
C LEU A 571 -17.40 -0.75 38.55
N ALA A 572 -17.71 0.34 39.26
CA ALA A 572 -16.81 1.49 39.33
C ALA A 572 -15.52 1.14 40.09
N PHE A 573 -14.41 1.79 39.74
CA PHE A 573 -13.16 1.63 40.47
C PHE A 573 -13.31 2.09 41.94
N PRO A 574 -12.87 1.30 42.93
CA PRO A 574 -13.03 1.65 44.33
C PRO A 574 -11.87 2.55 44.80
N THR A 575 -12.07 3.88 44.76
CA THR A 575 -11.07 4.87 45.22
C THR A 575 -10.82 4.89 46.74
N LYS A 576 -11.65 4.22 47.53
CA LYS A 576 -11.52 4.14 49.00
C LYS A 576 -11.53 2.69 49.46
N PRO A 577 -10.75 2.31 50.49
CA PRO A 577 -10.71 0.94 51.00
C PRO A 577 -12.09 0.39 51.40
N SER A 578 -12.95 1.24 51.98
CA SER A 578 -14.32 0.88 52.37
C SER A 578 -15.22 0.48 51.21
N LYS A 579 -14.84 0.79 49.96
CA LYS A 579 -15.59 0.46 48.74
C LYS A 579 -15.02 -0.76 47.99
N ARG A 580 -14.02 -1.45 48.53
CA ARG A 580 -13.44 -2.65 47.90
C ARG A 580 -14.35 -3.88 48.00
N SER A 581 -15.17 -3.92 49.05
CA SER A 581 -16.20 -4.94 49.24
C SER A 581 -17.57 -4.33 48.95
N ILE A 582 -18.20 -4.71 47.83
CA ILE A 582 -19.50 -4.18 47.42
C ILE A 582 -20.51 -5.28 47.09
N LYS A 583 -21.79 -4.96 47.25
CA LYS A 583 -22.88 -5.81 46.77
C LYS A 583 -23.11 -5.54 45.29
N CYS A 584 -22.89 -6.54 44.43
CA CYS A 584 -23.07 -6.40 42.99
C CYS A 584 -24.54 -6.13 42.63
N SER A 585 -24.81 -5.11 41.81
CA SER A 585 -26.18 -4.75 41.41
C SER A 585 -26.85 -5.81 40.52
N LYS A 586 -26.09 -6.61 39.76
CA LYS A 586 -26.60 -7.67 38.88
C LYS A 586 -26.77 -9.00 39.62
N CYS A 587 -25.69 -9.64 40.06
CA CYS A 587 -25.76 -10.97 40.70
C CYS A 587 -26.15 -10.95 42.19
N LYS A 588 -26.26 -9.75 42.80
CA LYS A 588 -26.61 -9.54 44.21
C LYS A 588 -25.64 -10.14 45.25
N LYS A 589 -24.57 -10.80 44.82
CA LYS A 589 -23.51 -11.33 45.70
C LYS A 589 -22.62 -10.20 46.25
N GLN A 590 -22.11 -10.40 47.46
CA GLN A 590 -21.04 -9.57 48.01
C GLN A 590 -19.74 -9.97 47.31
N VAL A 591 -19.05 -9.00 46.71
CA VAL A 591 -17.82 -9.23 45.96
C VAL A 591 -16.68 -8.38 46.50
N ASN A 592 -15.46 -8.92 46.49
CA ASN A 592 -14.24 -8.22 46.82
C ASN A 592 -13.47 -7.89 45.53
N LEU A 593 -13.18 -6.61 45.31
CA LEU A 593 -12.50 -6.09 44.12
C LEU A 593 -10.97 -6.03 44.27
N GLU A 594 -10.43 -6.27 45.47
CA GLU A 594 -8.98 -6.23 45.71
C GLU A 594 -8.16 -7.11 44.75
N PRO A 595 -8.55 -8.37 44.45
CA PRO A 595 -7.77 -9.19 43.53
C PRO A 595 -7.78 -8.64 42.10
N SER A 596 -8.92 -8.10 41.66
CA SER A 596 -9.06 -7.44 40.35
C SER A 596 -8.17 -6.21 40.24
N MET A 597 -8.07 -5.40 41.30
CA MET A 597 -7.18 -4.24 41.35
C MET A 597 -5.72 -4.65 41.22
N LYS A 598 -5.27 -5.66 41.99
CA LYS A 598 -3.89 -6.17 41.90
C LYS A 598 -3.54 -6.69 40.50
N MET A 599 -4.50 -7.28 39.79
CA MET A 599 -4.30 -7.71 38.41
C MET A 599 -4.24 -6.53 37.42
N VAL A 600 -4.92 -5.42 37.70
CA VAL A 600 -4.73 -4.17 36.94
C VAL A 600 -3.32 -3.64 37.19
N ASP A 601 -2.89 -3.53 38.45
CA ASP A 601 -1.55 -3.06 38.81
C ASP A 601 -0.46 -3.90 38.13
N ALA A 602 -0.57 -5.24 38.20
CA ALA A 602 0.35 -6.15 37.52
C ALA A 602 0.33 -6.02 36.00
N SER A 603 -0.82 -5.70 35.39
CA SER A 603 -0.88 -5.42 33.96
C SER A 603 -0.15 -4.12 33.59
N GLU A 604 -0.19 -3.11 34.45
CA GLU A 604 0.51 -1.84 34.27
C GLU A 604 2.02 -1.99 34.45
N GLU A 605 2.47 -2.83 35.39
CA GLU A 605 3.87 -3.21 35.54
C GLU A 605 4.41 -3.83 34.25
N LEU A 606 3.66 -4.72 33.61
CA LEU A 606 4.03 -5.30 32.32
C LEU A 606 4.11 -4.25 31.21
N TYR A 607 3.19 -3.27 31.19
CA TYR A 607 3.25 -2.16 30.23
C TYR A 607 4.49 -1.28 30.43
N ALA A 608 4.86 -1.01 31.69
CA ALA A 608 6.05 -0.25 32.03
C ALA A 608 7.34 -0.99 31.59
N SER A 609 7.45 -2.29 31.91
CA SER A 609 8.57 -3.11 31.44
C SER A 609 8.63 -3.19 29.92
N ALA A 610 7.48 -3.26 29.23
CA ALA A 610 7.45 -3.23 27.78
C ALA A 610 7.97 -1.90 27.21
N ALA A 611 7.66 -0.76 27.84
CA ALA A 611 8.19 0.54 27.44
C ALA A 611 9.72 0.62 27.59
N GLU A 612 10.29 -0.03 28.61
CA GLU A 612 11.75 -0.18 28.74
C GLU A 612 12.32 -1.06 27.62
N MET A 613 11.65 -2.15 27.25
CA MET A 613 12.08 -2.99 26.13
C MET A 613 12.05 -2.22 24.80
N ILE A 614 11.02 -1.39 24.58
CA ILE A 614 10.93 -0.50 23.41
C ILE A 614 12.09 0.50 23.37
N THR A 615 12.37 1.16 24.49
CA THR A 615 13.51 2.11 24.63
C THR A 615 14.86 1.45 24.34
N ASN A 616 14.98 0.16 24.63
CA ASN A 616 16.18 -0.63 24.36
C ASN A 616 16.16 -1.37 23.01
N GLU A 617 15.21 -1.04 22.12
CA GLU A 617 15.00 -1.67 20.80
C GLU A 617 14.78 -3.20 20.84
N ARG A 618 14.32 -3.75 21.98
CA ARG A 618 13.99 -5.17 22.17
C ARG A 618 12.51 -5.43 21.85
N ILE A 619 12.16 -5.25 20.57
CA ILE A 619 10.77 -5.20 20.10
C ILE A 619 9.99 -6.50 20.33
N ASP A 620 10.62 -7.67 20.17
CA ASP A 620 9.95 -8.96 20.39
C ASP A 620 9.50 -9.15 21.85
N GLU A 621 10.36 -8.81 22.80
CA GLU A 621 10.07 -8.89 24.23
C GLU A 621 9.02 -7.86 24.64
N ALA A 622 9.06 -6.66 24.04
CA ALA A 622 8.00 -5.67 24.24
C ALA A 622 6.64 -6.20 23.80
N VAL A 623 6.56 -6.87 22.65
CA VAL A 623 5.30 -7.48 22.15
C VAL A 623 4.79 -8.54 23.12
N GLU A 624 5.66 -9.41 23.63
CA GLU A 624 5.29 -10.43 24.60
C GLU A 624 4.72 -9.83 25.89
N LEU A 625 5.41 -8.83 26.46
CA LEU A 625 4.96 -8.14 27.68
C LEU A 625 3.63 -7.40 27.48
N LEU A 626 3.47 -6.67 26.37
CA LEU A 626 2.25 -5.95 26.05
C LEU A 626 1.06 -6.91 25.89
N THR A 627 1.23 -8.00 25.13
CA THR A 627 0.15 -8.97 24.89
C THR A 627 -0.28 -9.66 26.18
N ASN A 628 0.67 -10.02 27.04
CA ASN A 628 0.39 -10.59 28.37
C ASN A 628 -0.34 -9.60 29.28
N GLY A 629 0.10 -8.34 29.35
CA GLY A 629 -0.56 -7.31 30.14
C GLY A 629 -1.99 -7.05 29.67
N LEU A 630 -2.21 -6.93 28.36
CA LEU A 630 -3.53 -6.70 27.76
C LEU A 630 -4.48 -7.87 28.04
N LYS A 631 -3.98 -9.11 27.97
CA LYS A 631 -4.74 -10.32 28.31
C LYS A 631 -5.12 -10.34 29.79
N MET A 632 -4.22 -9.91 30.67
CA MET A 632 -4.46 -9.85 32.12
C MET A 632 -5.53 -8.81 32.46
N PHE A 633 -5.39 -7.60 31.91
CA PHE A 633 -6.36 -6.51 32.09
C PHE A 633 -7.78 -6.93 31.69
N ALA A 634 -7.94 -7.54 30.52
CA ALA A 634 -9.25 -7.92 29.98
C ALA A 634 -9.99 -9.00 30.78
N GLN A 635 -9.31 -9.72 31.68
CA GLN A 635 -9.94 -10.69 32.59
C GLN A 635 -10.71 -10.01 33.72
N VAL A 636 -10.28 -8.80 34.13
CA VAL A 636 -10.76 -8.17 35.36
C VAL A 636 -11.31 -6.76 35.16
N ALA A 637 -11.06 -6.13 34.02
CA ALA A 637 -11.38 -4.74 33.78
C ALA A 637 -11.86 -4.49 32.34
N VAL A 638 -12.51 -3.34 32.14
CA VAL A 638 -12.99 -2.88 30.84
C VAL A 638 -12.59 -1.42 30.58
N PRO A 639 -12.28 -1.06 29.33
CA PRO A 639 -11.97 0.31 28.94
C PRO A 639 -13.18 1.25 29.12
N PRO A 640 -12.98 2.58 29.16
CA PRO A 640 -11.73 3.29 28.91
C PRO A 640 -10.73 3.19 30.08
N HIS A 641 -9.45 3.01 29.75
CA HIS A 641 -8.34 3.01 30.71
C HIS A 641 -7.06 3.49 30.01
N LYS A 642 -6.45 4.57 30.51
CA LYS A 642 -5.35 5.25 29.80
C LYS A 642 -4.11 4.37 29.60
N PRO A 643 -3.55 3.70 30.62
CA PRO A 643 -2.41 2.79 30.44
C PRO A 643 -2.67 1.70 29.41
N THR A 644 -3.85 1.07 29.44
CA THR A 644 -4.22 0.03 28.47
C THR A 644 -4.27 0.56 27.04
N HIS A 645 -4.87 1.74 26.81
CA HIS A 645 -4.91 2.32 25.47
C HIS A 645 -3.51 2.74 24.96
N ILE A 646 -2.62 3.17 25.85
CA ILE A 646 -1.22 3.41 25.50
C ILE A 646 -0.54 2.09 25.13
N ALA A 647 -0.76 1.01 25.90
CA ALA A 647 -0.21 -0.31 25.59
C ALA A 647 -0.70 -0.85 24.24
N GLU A 648 -1.98 -0.68 23.89
CA GLU A 648 -2.53 -1.06 22.58
C GLU A 648 -1.87 -0.27 21.43
N GLU A 649 -1.64 1.04 21.60
CA GLU A 649 -0.92 1.85 20.61
C GLU A 649 0.57 1.50 20.53
N SER A 650 1.22 1.20 21.65
CA SER A 650 2.61 0.72 21.69
C SER A 650 2.76 -0.61 20.96
N LEU A 651 1.79 -1.52 21.12
CA LEU A 651 1.76 -2.80 20.42
C LEU A 651 1.62 -2.60 18.90
N ARG A 652 0.76 -1.67 18.47
CA ARG A 652 0.64 -1.26 17.06
C ARG A 652 1.97 -0.76 16.48
N VAL A 653 2.71 0.05 17.25
CA VAL A 653 4.02 0.58 16.83
C VAL A 653 5.05 -0.55 16.70
N CYS A 654 5.06 -1.51 17.63
CA CYS A 654 5.93 -2.69 17.53
C CYS A 654 5.65 -3.52 16.28
N PHE A 655 4.38 -3.71 15.90
CA PHE A 655 4.05 -4.38 14.63
C PHE A 655 4.46 -3.58 13.40
N ALA A 656 4.40 -2.25 13.48
CA ALA A 656 4.83 -1.40 12.38
C ALA A 656 6.34 -1.48 12.12
N ASP A 657 7.16 -1.76 13.13
CA ASP A 657 8.61 -1.98 12.98
C ASP A 657 8.91 -3.26 12.17
N LYS A 658 8.14 -4.33 12.44
CA LYS A 658 8.20 -5.62 11.74
C LYS A 658 7.61 -5.61 10.31
N ALA A 659 6.95 -4.52 9.92
CA ALA A 659 6.31 -4.34 8.62
C ALA A 659 7.24 -3.65 7.60
N THR A 660 6.74 -3.07 6.50
CA THR A 660 7.59 -2.27 5.59
C THR A 660 8.14 -1.05 6.32
N THR A 661 9.42 -1.13 6.70
CA THR A 661 10.13 -0.12 7.49
C THR A 661 11.45 0.18 6.83
N ASN A 662 11.73 1.47 6.63
CA ASN A 662 12.94 1.94 5.96
C ASN A 662 13.60 3.04 6.81
N ARG A 663 14.92 2.93 7.00
CA ARG A 663 15.75 3.98 7.59
C ARG A 663 16.17 4.97 6.50
N TYR A 664 16.07 6.27 6.78
CA TYR A 664 16.27 7.35 5.81
C TYR A 664 17.46 8.22 6.14
#